data_AF-A0A973DEG9-F1
#
_entry.id   AF-A0A973DEG9-F1
#
_cell.length_a   1.000
_cell.length_b   1.000
_cell.length_c   1.000
_cell.angle_alpha   90.00
_cell.angle_beta   90.00
_cell.angle_gamma   90.00
#
_symmetry.space_group_name_H-M   'P 1'
#
loop_
_entity.id
_entity.type
_entity.pdbx_description
1 polymer ?
#
loop_
_entity_poly.entity_id
_entity_poly.type
_entity_poly.pdbx_seq_one_letter_code
_entity_poly.pdbx_strand_id
1 'polypeptide(L)'
;MANPFTKKSIDFDVYERANPEAAIDWGKQAKTISDAFQGVADERAKKKAAIEKSFNDQQAELNKLGEYDNPTAQEIVMNAGQDGAQKLMDIKNLVKRGIIKPSEATMFQQNQLNGFNLLKQNMGNFDKTFQEYTKRLQDGTGAPGEEWLAKQLEGFASLNGKSVQTDPLTGKVSMLSLDENGKPIDGESMSLQRLTLLMKQKIDNFDVGEAVVGIKDEVGTITTSLVNSKYGPNAVITEEERSRLETEFFTSEKGKTFLEQKAQSLIASPFDQQSMMMNAKLTTENGTQYQIGSQEDYDEWMAANDNDEKNNPFLVMEFDKDNQYKPRFNEFQNEKAMDYAKAQITGSLDYKKTQQVKSLAQKQQDTPATAGRKKEQQTNFGYLQSINKVLDGDQGMFNAAVKDLAAQWNKANPDNQLVLKEPVDRSSDEKFILVKYQNGTTQKIPKFQLDADENYVLDKNGEKIPVDKKTQAEALTSYITPITGSSYSQVYDEFVKSEGGFEDLGFADQTVSYTAPIQTIDAKTNIGGTPVDVDGTTLSDKLISISDKGGKDENKGAAMEAELRKTLQKNLSGITDSYDIKFKDLVNWSDTNEMIVTIDGVEEKITFNTSTAEGVAKLTGKLDEILTARREKYNKEQQGGGNKDKNTKKKTPLSKK
;
A
#
# COMPACT_ATOMS: atom_id res chain seq x y z
N MET A 1 22.45 -100.60 -48.84
CA MET A 1 21.07 -101.12 -48.98
C MET A 1 20.87 -102.26 -48.00
N ALA A 2 19.98 -102.09 -47.01
CA ALA A 2 19.20 -103.11 -46.29
C ALA A 2 18.66 -102.51 -44.97
N ASN A 3 17.46 -101.91 -45.09
CA ASN A 3 16.38 -101.66 -44.14
C ASN A 3 16.63 -101.54 -42.59
N PRO A 4 16.53 -100.33 -41.99
CA PRO A 4 16.56 -100.11 -40.55
C PRO A 4 15.15 -99.81 -39.98
N PHE A 5 14.26 -100.81 -39.93
CA PHE A 5 13.01 -100.71 -39.18
C PHE A 5 12.86 -101.86 -38.18
N THR A 6 13.44 -101.69 -36.99
CA THR A 6 13.00 -102.40 -35.79
C THR A 6 12.01 -101.53 -35.03
N LYS A 7 10.74 -101.91 -35.10
CA LYS A 7 9.63 -101.39 -34.28
C LYS A 7 10.05 -101.39 -32.79
N LYS A 8 10.11 -100.22 -32.15
CA LYS A 8 10.01 -100.15 -30.69
C LYS A 8 8.57 -100.48 -30.31
N SER A 9 8.42 -101.49 -29.46
CA SER A 9 7.18 -101.87 -28.79
C SER A 9 6.60 -100.66 -28.06
N ILE A 10 5.44 -100.17 -28.53
CA ILE A 10 4.61 -99.26 -27.74
C ILE A 10 3.81 -100.16 -26.81
N ASP A 11 4.11 -100.04 -25.52
CA ASP A 11 3.38 -100.70 -24.45
C ASP A 11 2.00 -100.04 -24.32
N PHE A 12 0.93 -100.80 -24.55
CA PHE A 12 -0.46 -100.31 -24.51
C PHE A 12 -1.08 -100.37 -23.09
N ASP A 13 -0.28 -100.66 -22.05
CA ASP A 13 -0.75 -100.78 -20.67
C ASP A 13 -0.52 -99.51 -19.81
N VAL A 14 -0.67 -98.31 -20.40
CA VAL A 14 -0.78 -97.08 -19.61
C VAL A 14 -2.19 -96.50 -19.75
N TYR A 15 -3.16 -97.23 -19.20
CA TYR A 15 -4.27 -96.56 -18.53
C TYR A 15 -3.74 -96.06 -17.19
N GLU A 16 -3.20 -94.84 -17.18
CA GLU A 16 -2.97 -94.10 -15.94
C GLU A 16 -4.35 -93.94 -15.28
N ARG A 17 -4.62 -94.74 -14.25
CA ARG A 17 -5.83 -94.63 -13.44
C ARG A 17 -5.97 -93.16 -13.01
N ALA A 18 -7.09 -92.54 -13.34
CA ALA A 18 -7.39 -91.17 -12.93
C ALA A 18 -7.10 -91.02 -11.43
N ASN A 19 -6.13 -90.16 -11.09
CA ASN A 19 -5.76 -89.88 -9.71
C ASN A 19 -7.01 -89.31 -8.99
N PRO A 20 -7.56 -89.99 -7.96
CA PRO A 20 -8.72 -89.52 -7.23
C PRO A 20 -8.51 -88.16 -6.56
N GLU A 21 -7.24 -87.76 -6.35
CA GLU A 21 -6.85 -86.45 -5.78
C GLU A 21 -6.86 -85.31 -6.82
N ALA A 22 -6.94 -85.63 -8.13
CA ALA A 22 -7.06 -84.65 -9.21
C ALA A 22 -8.51 -84.39 -9.64
N ALA A 23 -9.49 -85.02 -8.98
CA ALA A 23 -10.89 -84.67 -9.15
C ALA A 23 -11.15 -83.32 -8.47
N ILE A 24 -11.53 -82.30 -9.26
CA ILE A 24 -11.99 -81.01 -8.72
C ILE A 24 -13.16 -81.30 -7.78
N ASP A 25 -12.96 -81.07 -6.48
CA ASP A 25 -14.02 -81.15 -5.48
C ASP A 25 -14.95 -79.94 -5.67
N TRP A 26 -15.89 -80.08 -6.60
CA TRP A 26 -16.92 -79.09 -6.89
C TRP A 26 -17.79 -78.79 -5.66
N GLY A 27 -17.90 -79.73 -4.71
CA GLY A 27 -18.56 -79.49 -3.41
C GLY A 27 -17.79 -78.49 -2.56
N LYS A 28 -16.45 -78.61 -2.48
CA LYS A 28 -15.57 -77.66 -1.79
C LYS A 28 -15.47 -76.32 -2.52
N GLN A 29 -15.43 -76.30 -3.85
CA GLN A 29 -15.44 -75.04 -4.63
C GLN A 29 -16.79 -74.30 -4.54
N ALA A 30 -17.91 -75.04 -4.60
CA ALA A 30 -19.24 -74.48 -4.36
C ALA A 30 -19.40 -73.96 -2.92
N LYS A 31 -18.81 -74.64 -1.94
CA LYS A 31 -18.77 -74.18 -0.55
C LYS A 31 -17.95 -72.89 -0.41
N THR A 32 -16.76 -72.78 -0.99
CA THR A 32 -15.97 -71.53 -0.97
C THR A 32 -16.72 -70.35 -1.59
N ILE A 33 -17.43 -70.58 -2.71
CA ILE A 33 -18.25 -69.56 -3.35
C ILE A 33 -19.46 -69.21 -2.47
N SER A 34 -20.12 -70.19 -1.87
CA SER A 34 -21.25 -69.99 -0.95
C SER A 34 -20.81 -69.25 0.32
N ASP A 35 -19.66 -69.59 0.90
CA ASP A 35 -19.06 -68.94 2.06
C ASP A 35 -18.66 -67.49 1.72
N ALA A 36 -18.16 -67.23 0.51
CA ALA A 36 -17.90 -65.87 0.04
C ALA A 36 -19.20 -65.07 -0.14
N PHE A 37 -20.27 -65.67 -0.67
CA PHE A 37 -21.59 -65.04 -0.76
C PHE A 37 -22.21 -64.81 0.63
N GLN A 38 -22.05 -65.74 1.57
CA GLN A 38 -22.48 -65.59 2.97
C GLN A 38 -21.68 -64.50 3.68
N GLY A 39 -20.36 -64.44 3.49
CA GLY A 39 -19.52 -63.37 4.03
C GLY A 39 -19.93 -61.99 3.50
N VAL A 40 -20.20 -61.88 2.20
CA VAL A 40 -20.74 -60.63 1.61
C VAL A 40 -22.14 -60.31 2.13
N ALA A 41 -23.00 -61.32 2.37
CA ALA A 41 -24.32 -61.13 2.95
C ALA A 41 -24.26 -60.66 4.42
N ASP A 42 -23.38 -61.24 5.22
CA ASP A 42 -23.16 -60.89 6.63
C ASP A 42 -22.55 -59.49 6.78
N GLU A 43 -21.58 -59.13 5.93
CA GLU A 43 -21.06 -57.77 5.87
C GLU A 43 -22.14 -56.76 5.49
N ARG A 44 -23.02 -57.10 4.53
CA ARG A 44 -24.17 -56.27 4.15
C ARG A 44 -25.16 -56.15 5.31
N ALA A 45 -25.42 -57.22 6.05
CA ALA A 45 -26.29 -57.20 7.22
C ALA A 45 -25.74 -56.31 8.35
N LYS A 46 -24.44 -56.41 8.65
CA LYS A 46 -23.77 -55.55 9.64
C LYS A 46 -23.80 -54.07 9.22
N LYS A 47 -23.50 -53.76 7.95
CA LYS A 47 -23.59 -52.39 7.42
C LYS A 47 -25.02 -51.85 7.47
N LYS A 48 -26.03 -52.66 7.12
CA LYS A 48 -27.45 -52.29 7.23
C LYS A 48 -27.86 -52.02 8.69
N ALA A 49 -27.40 -52.81 9.64
CA ALA A 49 -27.70 -52.61 11.07
C ALA A 49 -27.06 -51.33 11.62
N ALA A 50 -25.80 -51.05 11.26
CA ALA A 50 -25.13 -49.80 11.64
C ALA A 50 -25.83 -48.56 11.05
N ILE A 51 -26.25 -48.65 9.79
CA ILE A 51 -27.03 -47.61 9.12
C ILE A 51 -28.41 -47.44 9.77
N GLU A 52 -29.09 -48.54 10.14
CA GLU A 52 -30.37 -48.48 10.84
C GLU A 52 -30.27 -47.82 12.22
N LYS A 53 -29.17 -48.07 12.95
CA LYS A 53 -28.88 -47.35 14.19
C LYS A 53 -28.67 -45.85 13.92
N SER A 54 -27.84 -45.51 12.94
CA SER A 54 -27.62 -44.11 12.49
C SER A 54 -28.93 -43.41 12.12
N PHE A 55 -29.84 -44.10 11.41
CA PHE A 55 -31.16 -43.59 11.06
C PHE A 55 -32.01 -43.29 12.30
N ASN A 56 -32.02 -44.19 13.29
CA ASN A 56 -32.79 -44.01 14.51
C ASN A 56 -32.22 -42.86 15.37
N ASP A 57 -30.89 -42.75 15.45
CA ASP A 57 -30.20 -41.68 16.18
C ASP A 57 -30.47 -40.31 15.53
N GLN A 58 -30.39 -40.22 14.19
CA GLN A 58 -30.71 -38.99 13.45
C GLN A 58 -32.19 -38.63 13.56
N GLN A 59 -33.11 -39.61 13.50
CA GLN A 59 -34.54 -39.38 13.72
C GLN A 59 -34.82 -38.80 15.12
N ALA A 60 -34.11 -39.28 16.14
CA ALA A 60 -34.23 -38.76 17.50
C ALA A 60 -33.71 -37.32 17.61
N GLU A 61 -32.67 -36.97 16.86
CA GLU A 61 -32.12 -35.61 16.82
C GLU A 61 -33.02 -34.63 16.05
N LEU A 62 -33.63 -35.06 14.94
CA LEU A 62 -34.62 -34.27 14.20
C LEU A 62 -35.87 -33.97 15.02
N ASN A 63 -36.22 -34.84 15.98
CA ASN A 63 -37.30 -34.60 16.93
C ASN A 63 -36.89 -33.63 18.07
N LYS A 64 -35.61 -33.25 18.16
CA LYS A 64 -35.02 -32.39 19.22
C LYS A 64 -34.40 -31.10 18.65
N LEU A 65 -34.95 -30.57 17.56
CA LEU A 65 -34.38 -29.40 16.86
C LEU A 65 -34.39 -28.08 17.66
N GLY A 66 -34.91 -28.07 18.90
CA GLY A 66 -34.82 -26.96 19.84
C GLY A 66 -36.13 -26.21 20.07
N GLU A 67 -36.14 -25.36 21.08
CA GLU A 67 -37.18 -24.36 21.33
C GLU A 67 -36.65 -23.00 20.86
N TYR A 68 -37.46 -22.24 20.13
CA TYR A 68 -37.14 -20.93 19.57
C TYR A 68 -38.12 -19.89 20.12
N ASP A 69 -37.61 -18.69 20.41
CA ASP A 69 -38.42 -17.60 20.97
C ASP A 69 -39.49 -17.07 19.99
N ASN A 70 -39.27 -17.24 18.68
CA ASN A 70 -40.21 -16.85 17.63
C ASN A 70 -41.13 -18.04 17.25
N PRO A 71 -42.47 -17.91 17.43
CA PRO A 71 -43.43 -18.98 17.13
C PRO A 71 -43.42 -19.46 15.66
N THR A 72 -43.20 -18.56 14.71
CA THR A 72 -43.13 -18.90 13.28
C THR A 72 -41.82 -19.63 12.96
N ALA A 73 -40.71 -19.27 13.60
CA ALA A 73 -39.44 -20.00 13.48
C ALA A 73 -39.56 -21.40 14.08
N GLN A 74 -40.24 -21.53 15.22
CA GLN A 74 -40.57 -22.81 15.83
C GLN A 74 -41.39 -23.68 14.87
N GLU A 75 -42.44 -23.13 14.25
CA GLU A 75 -43.29 -23.84 13.31
C GLU A 75 -42.53 -24.33 12.07
N ILE A 76 -41.68 -23.48 11.47
CA ILE A 76 -40.84 -23.86 10.34
C ILE A 76 -39.88 -24.99 10.69
N VAL A 77 -39.19 -24.88 11.84
CA VAL A 77 -38.24 -25.92 12.26
C VAL A 77 -38.95 -27.23 12.56
N MET A 78 -40.15 -27.18 13.15
CA MET A 78 -40.98 -28.36 13.40
C MET A 78 -41.44 -29.02 12.09
N ASN A 79 -41.96 -28.24 11.15
CA ASN A 79 -42.39 -28.73 9.84
C ASN A 79 -41.22 -29.30 9.02
N ALA A 80 -40.06 -28.63 9.07
CA ALA A 80 -38.83 -29.13 8.46
C ALA A 80 -38.39 -30.45 9.09
N GLY A 81 -38.42 -30.56 10.43
CA GLY A 81 -38.09 -31.78 11.15
C GLY A 81 -38.99 -32.96 10.77
N GLN A 82 -40.29 -32.71 10.59
CA GLN A 82 -41.26 -33.72 10.13
C GLN A 82 -41.01 -34.16 8.67
N ASP A 83 -40.77 -33.20 7.75
CA ASP A 83 -40.41 -33.50 6.36
C ASP A 83 -39.11 -34.31 6.27
N GLY A 84 -38.09 -33.87 7.01
CA GLY A 84 -36.80 -34.54 7.10
C GLY A 84 -36.93 -35.96 7.64
N ALA A 85 -37.70 -36.14 8.71
CA ALA A 85 -38.01 -37.45 9.29
C ALA A 85 -38.68 -38.39 8.28
N GLN A 86 -39.70 -37.91 7.57
CA GLN A 86 -40.42 -38.71 6.59
C GLN A 86 -39.49 -39.16 5.45
N LYS A 87 -38.71 -38.24 4.87
CA LYS A 87 -37.77 -38.55 3.78
C LYS A 87 -36.64 -39.46 4.25
N LEU A 88 -36.19 -39.30 5.50
CA LEU A 88 -35.21 -40.19 6.13
C LEU A 88 -35.76 -41.62 6.27
N MET A 89 -37.04 -41.80 6.64
CA MET A 89 -37.70 -43.10 6.65
C MET A 89 -37.85 -43.70 5.26
N ASP A 90 -38.13 -42.89 4.24
CA ASP A 90 -38.21 -43.36 2.86
C ASP A 90 -36.87 -43.89 2.36
N ILE A 91 -35.78 -43.16 2.58
CA ILE A 91 -34.41 -43.65 2.26
C ILE A 91 -34.10 -44.92 3.05
N LYS A 92 -34.42 -44.99 4.35
CA LYS A 92 -34.24 -46.20 5.17
C LYS A 92 -34.95 -47.41 4.53
N ASN A 93 -36.19 -47.23 4.08
CA ASN A 93 -36.98 -48.27 3.42
C ASN A 93 -36.38 -48.68 2.07
N LEU A 94 -35.89 -47.71 1.28
CA LEU A 94 -35.22 -47.98 -0.01
C LEU A 94 -33.91 -48.74 0.16
N VAL A 95 -33.12 -48.45 1.20
CA VAL A 95 -31.91 -49.21 1.56
C VAL A 95 -32.26 -50.63 2.02
N LYS A 96 -33.31 -50.80 2.82
CA LYS A 96 -33.79 -52.13 3.23
C LYS A 96 -34.20 -52.97 2.02
N ARG A 97 -34.91 -52.36 1.08
CA ARG A 97 -35.33 -52.95 -0.21
C ARG A 97 -34.18 -53.14 -1.21
N GLY A 98 -32.98 -52.59 -0.93
CA GLY A 98 -31.81 -52.71 -1.80
C GLY A 98 -31.86 -51.85 -3.07
N ILE A 99 -32.74 -50.85 -3.11
CA ILE A 99 -32.90 -49.93 -4.25
C ILE A 99 -31.80 -48.85 -4.23
N ILE A 100 -31.46 -48.35 -3.04
CA ILE A 100 -30.41 -47.35 -2.83
C ILE A 100 -29.19 -48.00 -2.18
N LYS A 101 -27.98 -47.60 -2.59
CA LYS A 101 -26.74 -48.12 -2.01
C LYS A 101 -26.54 -47.58 -0.59
N PRO A 102 -25.96 -48.38 0.33
CA PRO A 102 -25.56 -47.91 1.66
C PRO A 102 -24.78 -46.59 1.68
N SER A 103 -23.86 -46.40 0.71
CA SER A 103 -23.05 -45.19 0.59
C SER A 103 -23.86 -43.94 0.21
N GLU A 104 -24.86 -44.09 -0.66
CA GLU A 104 -25.76 -43.00 -1.07
C GLU A 104 -26.66 -42.59 0.10
N ALA A 105 -27.14 -43.56 0.88
CA ALA A 105 -27.90 -43.30 2.10
C ALA A 105 -27.08 -42.61 3.19
N THR A 106 -25.82 -42.98 3.38
CA THR A 106 -24.92 -42.27 4.30
C THR A 106 -24.68 -40.83 3.85
N MET A 107 -24.52 -40.57 2.54
CA MET A 107 -24.39 -39.22 2.02
C MET A 107 -25.67 -38.40 2.22
N PHE A 108 -26.85 -39.01 2.00
CA PHE A 108 -28.14 -38.39 2.32
C PHE A 108 -28.23 -38.00 3.79
N GLN A 109 -27.89 -38.94 4.71
CA GLN A 109 -27.87 -38.71 6.15
C GLN A 109 -26.96 -37.52 6.52
N GLN A 110 -25.74 -37.48 5.96
CA GLN A 110 -24.78 -36.42 6.24
C GLN A 110 -25.25 -35.06 5.72
N ASN A 111 -25.80 -35.00 4.49
CA ASN A 111 -26.33 -33.77 3.92
C ASN A 111 -27.51 -33.24 4.74
N GLN A 112 -28.37 -34.14 5.20
CA GLN A 112 -29.50 -33.79 6.04
C GLN A 112 -29.03 -33.28 7.41
N LEU A 113 -28.11 -33.99 8.08
CA LEU A 113 -27.54 -33.58 9.36
C LEU A 113 -26.90 -32.19 9.27
N ASN A 114 -26.08 -31.96 8.24
CA ASN A 114 -25.45 -30.66 7.99
C ASN A 114 -26.50 -29.56 7.75
N GLY A 115 -27.53 -29.86 6.96
CA GLY A 115 -28.62 -28.94 6.67
C GLY A 115 -29.39 -28.54 7.92
N PHE A 116 -29.80 -29.49 8.76
CA PHE A 116 -30.53 -29.19 10.00
C PHE A 116 -29.67 -28.49 11.06
N ASN A 117 -28.37 -28.79 11.12
CA ASN A 117 -27.45 -28.02 11.98
C ASN A 117 -27.37 -26.56 11.55
N LEU A 118 -27.30 -26.29 10.24
CA LEU A 118 -27.34 -24.93 9.71
C LEU A 118 -28.69 -24.27 9.94
N LEU A 119 -29.80 -25.00 9.76
CA LEU A 119 -31.14 -24.48 10.06
C LEU A 119 -31.24 -24.01 11.51
N LYS A 120 -30.80 -24.86 12.46
CA LYS A 120 -30.80 -24.55 13.89
C LYS A 120 -29.94 -23.34 14.21
N GLN A 121 -28.72 -23.29 13.67
CA GLN A 121 -27.82 -22.16 13.84
C GLN A 121 -28.42 -20.87 13.27
N ASN A 122 -29.05 -20.95 12.10
CA ASN A 122 -29.65 -19.81 11.43
C ASN A 122 -30.83 -19.27 12.20
N MET A 123 -31.78 -20.13 12.57
CA MET A 123 -32.98 -19.74 13.31
C MET A 123 -32.65 -19.23 14.72
N GLY A 124 -31.63 -19.79 15.38
CA GLY A 124 -31.18 -19.32 16.70
C GLY A 124 -30.46 -17.98 16.68
N ASN A 125 -29.78 -17.62 15.58
CA ASN A 125 -29.06 -16.34 15.47
C ASN A 125 -29.86 -15.25 14.74
N PHE A 126 -30.97 -15.61 14.12
CA PHE A 126 -31.72 -14.76 13.20
C PHE A 126 -32.12 -13.41 13.82
N ASP A 127 -32.85 -13.45 14.94
CA ASP A 127 -33.34 -12.25 15.63
C ASP A 127 -32.18 -11.34 16.08
N LYS A 128 -31.12 -11.94 16.63
CA LYS A 128 -29.92 -11.20 17.04
C LYS A 128 -29.24 -10.51 15.86
N THR A 129 -29.07 -11.21 14.74
CA THR A 129 -28.47 -10.65 13.52
C THR A 129 -29.35 -9.54 12.94
N PHE A 130 -30.66 -9.73 12.89
CA PHE A 130 -31.59 -8.72 12.39
C PHE A 130 -31.59 -7.45 13.28
N GLN A 131 -31.57 -7.62 14.60
CA GLN A 131 -31.40 -6.51 15.55
C GLN A 131 -30.06 -5.82 15.37
N GLU A 132 -28.98 -6.57 15.12
CA GLU A 132 -27.65 -6.01 14.87
C GLU A 132 -27.63 -5.17 13.59
N TYR A 133 -28.20 -5.67 12.48
CA TYR A 133 -28.38 -4.88 11.25
C TYR A 133 -29.18 -3.61 11.49
N THR A 134 -30.35 -3.74 12.12
CA THR A 134 -31.22 -2.60 12.44
C THR A 134 -30.46 -1.55 13.25
N LYS A 135 -29.71 -1.98 14.27
CA LYS A 135 -28.91 -1.08 15.10
C LYS A 135 -27.81 -0.41 14.29
N ARG A 136 -27.07 -1.17 13.48
CA ARG A 136 -25.97 -0.61 12.66
C ARG A 136 -26.45 0.42 11.66
N LEU A 137 -27.62 0.21 11.07
CA LEU A 137 -28.29 1.16 10.18
C LEU A 137 -28.78 2.41 10.94
N GLN A 138 -29.35 2.25 12.14
CA GLN A 138 -29.74 3.37 13.01
C GLN A 138 -28.55 4.21 13.48
N ASP A 139 -27.45 3.55 13.85
CA ASP A 139 -26.22 4.18 14.34
C ASP A 139 -25.36 4.75 13.19
N GLY A 140 -25.75 4.56 11.91
CA GLY A 140 -25.02 5.05 10.73
C GLY A 140 -23.69 4.32 10.44
N THR A 141 -23.43 3.22 11.14
CA THR A 141 -22.22 2.39 10.98
C THR A 141 -22.34 1.37 9.86
N GLY A 142 -23.56 0.93 9.53
CA GLY A 142 -23.84 0.05 8.40
C GLY A 142 -23.95 0.85 7.10
N ALA A 143 -23.33 0.36 6.04
CA ALA A 143 -23.43 0.95 4.71
C ALA A 143 -24.85 0.79 4.12
N PRO A 144 -25.22 1.59 3.10
CA PRO A 144 -26.44 1.39 2.32
C PRO A 144 -26.58 -0.04 1.72
N GLY A 145 -25.45 -0.68 1.39
CA GLY A 145 -25.42 -2.10 0.99
C GLY A 145 -25.96 -3.05 2.07
N GLU A 146 -25.72 -2.72 3.33
CA GLU A 146 -26.21 -3.46 4.49
C GLU A 146 -27.74 -3.33 4.65
N GLU A 147 -28.34 -2.20 4.26
CA GLU A 147 -29.80 -2.02 4.21
C GLU A 147 -30.45 -2.97 3.20
N TRP A 148 -29.83 -3.12 2.02
CA TRP A 148 -30.30 -4.08 1.03
C TRP A 148 -30.20 -5.53 1.54
N LEU A 149 -29.08 -5.91 2.17
CA LEU A 149 -28.95 -7.23 2.80
C LEU A 149 -29.98 -7.45 3.91
N ALA A 150 -30.26 -6.41 4.72
CA ALA A 150 -31.28 -6.46 5.76
C ALA A 150 -32.68 -6.63 5.16
N LYS A 151 -33.00 -5.97 4.03
CA LYS A 151 -34.27 -6.16 3.29
C LYS A 151 -34.39 -7.57 2.71
N GLN A 152 -33.30 -8.12 2.17
CA GLN A 152 -33.29 -9.52 1.72
C GLN A 152 -33.55 -10.44 2.91
N LEU A 153 -32.86 -10.23 4.04
CA LEU A 153 -33.07 -10.99 5.26
C LEU A 153 -34.49 -10.82 5.81
N GLU A 154 -35.08 -9.63 5.71
CA GLU A 154 -36.47 -9.33 6.11
C GLU A 154 -37.48 -10.09 5.24
N GLY A 155 -37.24 -10.19 3.92
CA GLY A 155 -38.04 -11.04 3.03
C GLY A 155 -38.02 -12.52 3.40
N PHE A 156 -36.99 -12.96 4.15
CA PHE A 156 -36.94 -14.27 4.82
C PHE A 156 -37.44 -14.23 6.28
N ALA A 157 -37.41 -13.08 6.95
CA ALA A 157 -37.90 -12.85 8.31
C ALA A 157 -39.42 -12.89 8.41
N SER A 158 -40.12 -12.46 7.34
CA SER A 158 -41.51 -12.85 7.15
C SER A 158 -41.52 -14.34 6.80
N LEU A 159 -41.30 -15.16 7.82
CA LEU A 159 -41.35 -16.62 7.78
C LEU A 159 -42.71 -17.14 7.26
N ASN A 160 -43.70 -16.25 7.15
CA ASN A 160 -44.95 -16.46 6.42
C ASN A 160 -44.68 -16.78 4.94
N GLY A 161 -45.22 -17.90 4.46
CA GLY A 161 -45.01 -18.37 3.10
C GLY A 161 -43.61 -18.94 2.84
N LYS A 162 -42.81 -19.21 3.87
CA LYS A 162 -41.52 -19.91 3.75
C LYS A 162 -41.64 -21.34 4.26
N SER A 163 -40.98 -22.29 3.59
CA SER A 163 -40.93 -23.68 4.01
C SER A 163 -39.51 -24.22 3.85
N VAL A 164 -39.07 -25.08 4.76
CA VAL A 164 -37.78 -25.76 4.63
C VAL A 164 -38.05 -27.20 4.23
N GLN A 165 -37.45 -27.62 3.12
CA GLN A 165 -37.62 -28.97 2.58
C GLN A 165 -36.28 -29.67 2.40
N THR A 166 -36.29 -30.97 2.62
CA THR A 166 -35.17 -31.86 2.27
C THR A 166 -35.34 -32.37 0.85
N ASP A 167 -34.32 -32.27 0.00
CA ASP A 167 -34.32 -32.92 -1.31
C ASP A 167 -34.41 -34.45 -1.13
N PRO A 168 -35.43 -35.12 -1.71
CA PRO A 168 -35.67 -36.55 -1.52
C PRO A 168 -34.60 -37.46 -2.13
N LEU A 169 -33.77 -36.96 -3.04
CA LEU A 169 -32.69 -37.71 -3.69
C LEU A 169 -31.33 -37.41 -3.06
N THR A 170 -31.07 -36.14 -2.73
CA THR A 170 -29.73 -35.70 -2.30
C THR A 170 -29.61 -35.48 -0.79
N GLY A 171 -30.72 -35.34 -0.06
CA GLY A 171 -30.73 -35.03 1.37
C GLY A 171 -30.35 -33.59 1.69
N LYS A 172 -30.17 -32.73 0.68
CA LYS A 172 -29.86 -31.31 0.89
C LYS A 172 -31.09 -30.59 1.44
N VAL A 173 -30.88 -29.77 2.46
CA VAL A 173 -31.95 -28.98 3.08
C VAL A 173 -31.88 -27.54 2.55
N SER A 174 -32.99 -27.03 2.04
CA SER A 174 -33.11 -25.68 1.49
C SER A 174 -34.38 -24.99 1.98
N MET A 175 -34.32 -23.66 2.05
CA MET A 175 -35.48 -22.82 2.33
C MET A 175 -36.13 -22.40 1.00
N LEU A 176 -37.42 -22.68 0.87
CA LEU A 176 -38.23 -22.37 -0.29
C LEU A 176 -39.19 -21.23 0.04
N SER A 177 -39.35 -20.28 -0.88
CA SER A 177 -40.45 -19.33 -0.88
C SER A 177 -41.65 -19.95 -1.56
N LEU A 178 -42.83 -19.89 -0.94
CA LEU A 178 -44.07 -20.46 -1.42
C LEU A 178 -45.00 -19.36 -1.92
N ASP A 179 -45.67 -19.60 -3.05
CA ASP A 179 -46.76 -18.77 -3.54
C ASP A 179 -48.03 -18.93 -2.68
N GLU A 180 -49.08 -18.15 -2.98
CA GLU A 180 -50.39 -18.24 -2.30
C GLU A 180 -51.04 -19.63 -2.40
N ASN A 181 -50.56 -20.49 -3.31
CA ASN A 181 -51.04 -21.85 -3.53
C ASN A 181 -50.14 -22.92 -2.89
N GLY A 182 -49.11 -22.53 -2.14
CA GLY A 182 -48.17 -23.44 -1.48
C GLY A 182 -47.15 -24.10 -2.41
N LYS A 183 -46.94 -23.56 -3.62
CA LYS A 183 -45.91 -24.03 -4.56
C LYS A 183 -44.62 -23.22 -4.41
N PRO A 184 -43.44 -23.85 -4.52
CA PRO A 184 -42.18 -23.12 -4.56
C PRO A 184 -42.15 -22.10 -5.70
N ILE A 185 -41.80 -20.86 -5.39
CA ILE A 185 -41.50 -19.82 -6.37
C ILE A 185 -40.07 -20.07 -6.87
N ASP A 186 -39.94 -20.31 -8.17
CA ASP A 186 -38.65 -20.50 -8.82
C ASP A 186 -37.84 -19.20 -8.72
N GLY A 187 -36.54 -19.31 -8.39
CA GLY A 187 -35.63 -18.17 -8.23
C GLY A 187 -35.58 -17.57 -6.80
N GLU A 188 -36.66 -17.66 -6.03
CA GLU A 188 -36.73 -17.10 -4.67
C GLU A 188 -36.28 -18.06 -3.56
N SER A 189 -35.93 -19.29 -3.93
CA SER A 189 -35.49 -20.32 -2.99
C SER A 189 -34.00 -20.21 -2.68
N MET A 190 -33.61 -20.34 -1.40
CA MET A 190 -32.24 -20.15 -0.92
C MET A 190 -31.73 -21.37 -0.17
N SER A 191 -30.44 -21.71 -0.36
CA SER A 191 -29.78 -22.72 0.47
C SER A 191 -29.53 -22.18 1.89
N LEU A 192 -29.53 -23.06 2.89
CA LEU A 192 -29.25 -22.64 4.27
C LEU A 192 -27.83 -22.09 4.44
N GLN A 193 -26.88 -22.53 3.62
CA GLN A 193 -25.54 -21.96 3.56
C GLN A 193 -25.56 -20.49 3.10
N ARG A 194 -26.34 -20.17 2.07
CA ARG A 194 -26.50 -18.78 1.59
C ARG A 194 -27.13 -17.90 2.67
N LEU A 195 -28.17 -18.39 3.36
CA LEU A 195 -28.77 -17.67 4.49
C LEU A 195 -27.74 -17.43 5.62
N THR A 196 -26.91 -18.44 5.91
CA THR A 196 -25.84 -18.32 6.92
C THR A 196 -24.83 -17.23 6.55
N LEU A 197 -24.44 -17.16 5.28
CA LEU A 197 -23.49 -16.18 4.78
C LEU A 197 -24.10 -14.78 4.79
N LEU A 198 -25.34 -14.65 4.34
CA LEU A 198 -26.11 -13.40 4.40
C LEU A 198 -26.13 -12.86 5.83
N MET A 199 -26.49 -13.68 6.83
CA MET A 199 -26.52 -13.27 8.23
C MET A 199 -25.16 -12.95 8.87
N LYS A 200 -24.05 -13.32 8.22
CA LYS A 200 -22.70 -13.03 8.71
C LYS A 200 -22.09 -11.80 8.03
N GLN A 201 -22.63 -11.37 6.90
CA GLN A 201 -22.02 -10.35 6.08
C GLN A 201 -22.30 -8.96 6.65
N LYS A 202 -21.26 -8.26 7.09
CA LYS A 202 -21.34 -6.87 7.56
C LYS A 202 -20.64 -5.97 6.56
N ILE A 203 -21.25 -4.82 6.27
CA ILE A 203 -20.69 -3.85 5.33
C ILE A 203 -20.62 -2.53 6.07
N ASP A 204 -19.41 -2.10 6.41
CA ASP A 204 -19.21 -0.84 7.11
C ASP A 204 -19.42 0.35 6.17
N ASN A 205 -20.00 1.41 6.72
CA ASN A 205 -20.24 2.65 5.99
C ASN A 205 -18.91 3.36 5.69
N PHE A 206 -18.76 3.90 4.48
CA PHE A 206 -17.55 4.59 4.06
C PHE A 206 -17.66 6.10 4.29
N ASP A 207 -16.78 6.62 5.16
CA ASP A 207 -16.62 8.06 5.37
C ASP A 207 -15.59 8.65 4.40
N VAL A 208 -16.10 9.18 3.29
CA VAL A 208 -15.28 9.85 2.27
C VAL A 208 -14.57 11.07 2.85
N GLY A 209 -15.19 11.77 3.80
CA GLY A 209 -14.62 12.96 4.42
C GLY A 209 -13.37 12.63 5.22
N GLU A 210 -13.44 11.60 6.06
CA GLU A 210 -12.29 11.10 6.83
C GLU A 210 -11.16 10.61 5.90
N ALA A 211 -11.51 9.82 4.88
CA ALA A 211 -10.52 9.29 3.93
C ALA A 211 -9.81 10.41 3.14
N VAL A 212 -10.51 11.49 2.81
CA VAL A 212 -9.96 12.63 2.07
C VAL A 212 -9.06 13.52 2.94
N VAL A 213 -9.22 13.55 4.28
CA VAL A 213 -8.31 14.30 5.17
C VAL A 213 -6.87 13.81 5.05
N GLY A 214 -6.65 12.49 4.99
CA GLY A 214 -5.30 11.94 4.80
C GLY A 214 -4.67 12.36 3.46
N ILE A 215 -5.48 12.38 2.39
CA ILE A 215 -5.03 12.83 1.06
C ILE A 215 -4.68 14.32 1.09
N LYS A 216 -5.46 15.14 1.81
CA LYS A 216 -5.20 16.57 1.98
C LYS A 216 -3.88 16.86 2.68
N ASP A 217 -3.52 16.10 3.70
CA ASP A 217 -2.24 16.28 4.41
C ASP A 217 -1.04 15.97 3.51
N GLU A 218 -1.15 14.94 2.66
CA GLU A 218 -0.14 14.62 1.65
C GLU A 218 0.02 15.77 0.63
N VAL A 219 -1.10 16.30 0.12
CA VAL A 219 -1.11 17.44 -0.80
C VAL A 219 -0.47 18.68 -0.14
N GLY A 220 -0.79 18.95 1.13
CA GLY A 220 -0.21 20.05 1.89
C GLY A 220 1.31 19.94 2.03
N THR A 221 1.84 18.72 2.16
CA THR A 221 3.28 18.43 2.20
C THR A 221 3.94 18.66 0.84
N ILE A 222 3.30 18.21 -0.25
CA ILE A 222 3.78 18.42 -1.62
C ILE A 222 3.82 19.92 -1.96
N THR A 223 2.75 20.65 -1.66
CA THR A 223 2.67 22.10 -1.90
C THR A 223 3.71 22.85 -1.07
N THR A 224 3.93 22.49 0.19
CA THR A 224 4.97 23.12 1.03
C THR A 224 6.38 22.87 0.45
N SER A 225 6.63 21.68 -0.09
CA SER A 225 7.90 21.36 -0.74
C SER A 225 8.11 22.18 -2.04
N LEU A 226 7.06 22.35 -2.85
CA LEU A 226 7.08 23.20 -4.04
C LEU A 226 7.37 24.67 -3.70
N VAL A 227 6.77 25.17 -2.62
CA VAL A 227 7.00 26.55 -2.13
C VAL A 227 8.46 26.73 -1.72
N ASN A 228 8.99 25.81 -0.92
CA ASN A 228 10.37 25.87 -0.46
C ASN A 228 11.36 25.84 -1.63
N SER A 229 11.06 25.05 -2.67
CA SER A 229 11.86 25.00 -3.89
C SER A 229 11.78 26.28 -4.72
N LYS A 230 10.61 26.94 -4.79
CA LYS A 230 10.38 28.11 -5.67
C LYS A 230 10.72 29.45 -5.02
N TYR A 231 10.50 29.58 -3.71
CA TYR A 231 10.60 30.84 -2.97
C TYR A 231 11.60 30.81 -1.80
N GLY A 232 12.19 29.65 -1.51
CA GLY A 232 13.10 29.44 -0.40
C GLY A 232 12.41 29.06 0.91
N PRO A 233 13.15 28.53 1.90
CA PRO A 233 12.60 27.93 3.12
C PRO A 233 11.88 28.91 4.07
N ASN A 234 12.05 30.23 3.87
CA ASN A 234 11.46 31.27 4.70
C ASN A 234 10.35 32.05 3.98
N ALA A 235 9.82 31.51 2.87
CA ALA A 235 8.78 32.16 2.11
C ALA A 235 7.46 32.19 2.90
N VAL A 236 7.06 33.39 3.34
CA VAL A 236 5.73 33.60 3.89
C VAL A 236 4.76 33.73 2.72
N ILE A 237 4.10 32.63 2.40
CA ILE A 237 2.99 32.58 1.46
C ILE A 237 1.68 32.70 2.19
N THR A 238 0.79 33.48 1.60
CA THR A 238 -0.60 33.61 2.06
C THR A 238 -1.37 32.30 1.82
N GLU A 239 -2.49 32.10 2.53
CA GLU A 239 -3.41 30.98 2.25
C GLU A 239 -3.86 30.96 0.78
N GLU A 240 -4.07 32.14 0.20
CA GLU A 240 -4.47 32.32 -1.20
C GLU A 240 -3.40 31.81 -2.19
N GLU A 241 -2.12 32.07 -1.90
CA GLU A 241 -1.01 31.57 -2.72
C GLU A 241 -0.83 30.06 -2.56
N ARG A 242 -1.05 29.51 -1.36
CA ARG A 242 -1.04 28.05 -1.14
C ARG A 242 -2.14 27.36 -1.95
N SER A 243 -3.37 27.88 -1.92
CA SER A 243 -4.48 27.35 -2.71
C SER A 243 -4.26 27.47 -4.22
N ARG A 244 -3.64 28.57 -4.68
CA ARG A 244 -3.25 28.69 -6.10
C ARG A 244 -2.23 27.61 -6.49
N LEU A 245 -1.25 27.34 -5.64
CA LEU A 245 -0.24 26.30 -5.89
C LEU A 245 -0.82 24.89 -5.85
N GLU A 246 -1.80 24.62 -4.99
CA GLU A 246 -2.55 23.36 -4.99
C GLU A 246 -3.31 23.19 -6.31
N THR A 247 -3.99 24.24 -6.77
CA THR A 247 -4.68 24.23 -8.07
C THR A 247 -3.68 24.03 -9.22
N GLU A 248 -2.57 24.75 -9.23
CA GLU A 248 -1.48 24.58 -10.20
C GLU A 248 -0.96 23.13 -10.19
N PHE A 249 -0.79 22.54 -9.00
CA PHE A 249 -0.38 21.14 -8.85
C PHE A 249 -1.38 20.20 -9.53
N PHE A 250 -2.68 20.27 -9.22
CA PHE A 250 -3.69 19.38 -9.83
C PHE A 250 -3.89 19.60 -11.34
N THR A 251 -3.55 20.78 -11.87
CA THR A 251 -3.55 21.01 -13.32
C THR A 251 -2.32 20.42 -14.03
N SER A 252 -1.23 20.17 -13.31
CA SER A 252 -0.02 19.54 -13.84
C SER A 252 -0.23 18.05 -14.13
N GLU A 253 0.56 17.48 -15.03
CA GLU A 253 0.51 16.04 -15.35
C GLU A 253 0.70 15.17 -14.10
N LYS A 254 1.66 15.53 -13.24
CA LYS A 254 1.90 14.85 -11.96
C LYS A 254 0.70 14.91 -11.01
N GLY A 255 0.05 16.08 -10.90
CA GLY A 255 -1.11 16.22 -10.01
C GLY A 255 -2.36 15.53 -10.55
N LYS A 256 -2.54 15.47 -11.89
CA LYS A 256 -3.60 14.66 -12.51
C LYS A 256 -3.42 13.18 -12.23
N THR A 257 -2.20 12.65 -12.42
CA THR A 257 -1.89 11.24 -12.08
C THR A 257 -2.06 10.97 -10.60
N PHE A 258 -1.61 11.87 -9.72
CA PHE A 258 -1.81 11.75 -8.27
C PHE A 258 -3.30 11.72 -7.91
N LEU A 259 -4.09 12.64 -8.46
CA LEU A 259 -5.53 12.72 -8.23
C LEU A 259 -6.24 11.43 -8.67
N GLU A 260 -5.88 10.92 -9.84
CA GLU A 260 -6.43 9.68 -10.36
C GLU A 260 -6.09 8.47 -9.49
N GLN A 261 -4.82 8.32 -9.09
CA GLN A 261 -4.40 7.24 -8.19
C GLN A 261 -5.10 7.31 -6.84
N LYS A 262 -5.23 8.51 -6.26
CA LYS A 262 -5.89 8.69 -4.97
C LYS A 262 -7.40 8.47 -5.06
N ALA A 263 -8.05 8.98 -6.12
CA ALA A 263 -9.45 8.69 -6.36
C ALA A 263 -9.70 7.19 -6.58
N GLN A 264 -8.83 6.50 -7.33
CA GLN A 264 -8.88 5.05 -7.49
C GLN A 264 -8.74 4.31 -6.15
N SER A 265 -7.87 4.79 -5.26
CA SER A 265 -7.72 4.19 -3.92
C SER A 265 -8.96 4.35 -3.04
N LEU A 266 -9.71 5.46 -3.18
CA LEU A 266 -10.97 5.67 -2.44
C LEU A 266 -12.09 4.73 -2.91
N ILE A 267 -12.05 4.29 -4.17
CA ILE A 267 -13.06 3.40 -4.76
C ILE A 267 -12.55 1.97 -4.97
N ALA A 268 -11.38 1.62 -4.42
CA ALA A 268 -10.76 0.32 -4.67
C ALA A 268 -11.59 -0.85 -4.13
N SER A 269 -12.31 -0.62 -3.03
CA SER A 269 -13.29 -1.56 -2.48
C SER A 269 -14.65 -1.33 -3.15
N PRO A 270 -15.27 -2.36 -3.74
CA PRO A 270 -16.61 -2.23 -4.32
C PRO A 270 -17.68 -1.77 -3.32
N PHE A 271 -17.53 -2.13 -2.04
CA PHE A 271 -18.44 -1.68 -0.98
C PHE A 271 -18.25 -0.21 -0.65
N ASP A 272 -17.00 0.27 -0.63
CA ASP A 272 -16.68 1.67 -0.35
C ASP A 272 -17.19 2.54 -1.51
N GLN A 273 -17.02 2.08 -2.75
CA GLN A 273 -17.59 2.70 -3.94
C GLN A 273 -19.12 2.77 -3.85
N GLN A 274 -19.80 1.67 -3.54
CA GLN A 274 -21.27 1.67 -3.41
C GLN A 274 -21.72 2.63 -2.30
N SER A 275 -21.10 2.53 -1.12
CA SER A 275 -21.41 3.37 0.04
C SER A 275 -21.22 4.85 -0.31
N MET A 276 -20.12 5.22 -0.95
CA MET A 276 -19.85 6.57 -1.43
C MET A 276 -20.93 7.06 -2.39
N MET A 277 -21.27 6.29 -3.43
CA MET A 277 -22.27 6.69 -4.42
C MET A 277 -23.66 6.90 -3.79
N MET A 278 -24.04 6.01 -2.87
CA MET A 278 -25.33 6.04 -2.20
C MET A 278 -25.43 7.17 -1.17
N ASN A 279 -24.40 7.37 -0.35
CA ASN A 279 -24.35 8.45 0.64
C ASN A 279 -24.36 9.83 -0.01
N ALA A 280 -23.66 9.96 -1.15
CA ALA A 280 -23.62 11.17 -1.95
C ALA A 280 -24.89 11.41 -2.79
N LYS A 281 -25.81 10.43 -2.82
CA LYS A 281 -27.03 10.44 -3.64
C LYS A 281 -26.73 10.77 -5.11
N LEU A 282 -25.70 10.13 -5.66
CA LEU A 282 -25.33 10.33 -7.06
C LEU A 282 -26.47 9.92 -7.98
N THR A 283 -26.54 10.58 -9.13
CA THR A 283 -27.55 10.32 -10.16
C THR A 283 -26.92 9.88 -11.46
N THR A 284 -27.69 9.15 -12.25
CA THR A 284 -27.46 8.92 -13.67
C THR A 284 -27.51 10.24 -14.45
N GLU A 285 -27.23 10.20 -15.75
CA GLU A 285 -27.26 11.41 -16.58
C GLU A 285 -28.64 12.03 -16.74
N ASN A 286 -29.69 11.21 -16.75
CA ASN A 286 -31.07 11.69 -16.79
C ASN A 286 -31.59 12.19 -15.42
N GLY A 287 -30.75 12.19 -14.39
CA GLY A 287 -31.08 12.68 -13.05
C GLY A 287 -31.77 11.65 -12.14
N THR A 288 -31.83 10.39 -12.55
CA THR A 288 -32.35 9.31 -11.69
C THR A 288 -31.31 8.94 -10.64
N GLN A 289 -31.70 8.90 -9.37
CA GLN A 289 -30.76 8.53 -8.29
C GLN A 289 -30.37 7.06 -8.40
N TYR A 290 -29.09 6.76 -8.18
CA TYR A 290 -28.63 5.37 -8.07
C TYR A 290 -29.27 4.70 -6.85
N GLN A 291 -29.56 3.41 -7.00
CA GLN A 291 -30.15 2.55 -5.98
C GLN A 291 -29.54 1.15 -6.05
N ILE A 292 -29.59 0.44 -4.93
CA ILE A 292 -29.06 -0.93 -4.85
C ILE A 292 -30.15 -1.89 -5.28
N GLY A 293 -29.81 -2.83 -6.17
CA GLY A 293 -30.77 -3.79 -6.73
C GLY A 293 -30.16 -5.15 -7.03
N SER A 294 -31.02 -6.07 -7.44
CA SER A 294 -30.66 -7.38 -7.95
C SER A 294 -30.30 -7.33 -9.45
N GLN A 295 -29.82 -8.44 -9.99
CA GLN A 295 -29.62 -8.58 -11.44
C GLN A 295 -30.95 -8.51 -12.20
N GLU A 296 -32.04 -9.00 -11.60
CA GLU A 296 -33.37 -8.96 -12.21
C GLU A 296 -33.88 -7.53 -12.35
N ASP A 297 -33.74 -6.70 -11.29
CA ASP A 297 -34.07 -5.27 -11.34
C ASP A 297 -33.32 -4.55 -12.47
N TYR A 298 -32.04 -4.90 -12.64
CA TYR A 298 -31.20 -4.37 -13.71
C TYR A 298 -31.71 -4.77 -15.09
N ASP A 299 -31.98 -6.06 -15.30
CA ASP A 299 -32.39 -6.61 -16.58
C ASP A 299 -33.79 -6.15 -17.00
N GLU A 300 -34.74 -6.09 -16.05
CA GLU A 300 -36.08 -5.54 -16.27
C GLU A 300 -36.02 -4.07 -16.67
N TRP A 301 -35.18 -3.27 -15.99
CA TRP A 301 -35.00 -1.87 -16.33
C TRP A 301 -34.37 -1.72 -17.72
N MET A 302 -33.36 -2.53 -18.06
CA MET A 302 -32.74 -2.52 -19.39
C MET A 302 -33.74 -2.86 -20.49
N ALA A 303 -34.59 -3.88 -20.27
CA ALA A 303 -35.63 -4.27 -21.21
C ALA A 303 -36.69 -3.19 -21.40
N ALA A 304 -37.02 -2.44 -20.33
CA ALA A 304 -38.00 -1.36 -20.37
C ALA A 304 -37.46 -0.03 -20.95
N ASN A 305 -36.14 0.15 -21.01
CA ASN A 305 -35.49 1.41 -21.40
C ASN A 305 -34.52 1.22 -22.58
N ASP A 306 -34.88 0.40 -23.56
CA ASP A 306 -34.14 0.21 -24.82
C ASP A 306 -32.64 -0.14 -24.63
N ASN A 307 -32.30 -0.85 -23.55
CA ASN A 307 -30.92 -1.18 -23.15
C ASN A 307 -30.02 0.06 -22.90
N ASP A 308 -30.56 1.13 -22.35
CA ASP A 308 -29.80 2.34 -21.97
C ASP A 308 -28.93 2.13 -20.71
N GLU A 309 -27.83 1.40 -20.87
CA GLU A 309 -26.90 1.07 -19.78
C GLU A 309 -26.38 2.30 -19.01
N LYS A 310 -26.25 3.44 -19.69
CA LYS A 310 -25.76 4.69 -19.12
C LYS A 310 -26.69 5.26 -18.05
N ASN A 311 -28.00 5.07 -18.23
CA ASN A 311 -29.01 5.58 -17.33
C ASN A 311 -29.60 4.52 -16.40
N ASN A 312 -29.03 3.32 -16.37
CA ASN A 312 -29.47 2.28 -15.45
C ASN A 312 -29.11 2.68 -13.99
N PRO A 313 -30.10 2.85 -13.11
CA PRO A 313 -29.87 3.32 -11.74
C PRO A 313 -29.46 2.20 -10.79
N PHE A 314 -29.45 0.94 -11.21
CA PHE A 314 -29.23 -0.19 -10.32
C PHE A 314 -27.74 -0.54 -10.17
N LEU A 315 -27.24 -0.40 -8.93
CA LEU A 315 -25.97 -0.94 -8.48
C LEU A 315 -26.21 -2.40 -8.06
N VAL A 316 -25.82 -3.35 -8.91
CA VAL A 316 -26.20 -4.75 -8.77
C VAL A 316 -25.44 -5.38 -7.61
N MET A 317 -26.16 -6.07 -6.71
CA MET A 317 -25.57 -6.99 -5.75
C MET A 317 -25.58 -8.40 -6.33
N GLU A 318 -24.41 -8.96 -6.58
CA GLU A 318 -24.25 -10.32 -7.11
C GLU A 318 -23.42 -11.20 -6.19
N PHE A 319 -23.55 -12.51 -6.34
CA PHE A 319 -22.71 -13.45 -5.59
C PHE A 319 -21.34 -13.57 -6.25
N ASP A 320 -20.30 -13.39 -5.44
CA ASP A 320 -18.94 -13.70 -5.85
C ASP A 320 -18.60 -15.20 -5.72
N LYS A 321 -17.36 -15.55 -6.07
CA LYS A 321 -16.85 -16.93 -5.98
C LYS A 321 -16.83 -17.48 -4.54
N ASP A 322 -16.85 -16.60 -3.55
CA ASP A 322 -16.85 -16.92 -2.12
C ASP A 322 -18.28 -17.01 -1.56
N ASN A 323 -19.30 -16.88 -2.42
CA ASN A 323 -20.73 -16.84 -2.09
C ASN A 323 -21.11 -15.66 -1.16
N GLN A 324 -20.39 -14.55 -1.25
CA GLN A 324 -20.75 -13.29 -0.59
C GLN A 324 -21.36 -12.35 -1.61
N TYR A 325 -22.30 -11.51 -1.17
CA TYR A 325 -22.85 -10.47 -2.03
C TYR A 325 -21.80 -9.39 -2.25
N LYS A 326 -21.47 -9.06 -3.50
CA LYS A 326 -20.59 -7.95 -3.84
C LYS A 326 -21.29 -7.00 -4.82
N PRO A 327 -21.10 -5.68 -4.66
CA PRO A 327 -21.52 -4.72 -5.66
C PRO A 327 -20.78 -4.96 -6.97
N ARG A 328 -21.52 -4.95 -8.08
CA ARG A 328 -21.01 -4.88 -9.44
C ARG A 328 -21.45 -3.56 -10.06
N PHE A 329 -20.52 -2.93 -10.77
CA PHE A 329 -20.73 -1.66 -11.43
C PHE A 329 -20.49 -1.78 -12.93
N ASN A 330 -21.28 -1.08 -13.72
CA ASN A 330 -20.98 -0.87 -15.14
C ASN A 330 -19.96 0.27 -15.33
N GLU A 331 -19.51 0.48 -16.57
CA GLU A 331 -18.49 1.48 -16.90
C GLU A 331 -18.91 2.90 -16.49
N PHE A 332 -20.17 3.28 -16.74
CA PHE A 332 -20.69 4.61 -16.41
C PHE A 332 -20.81 4.85 -14.91
N GLN A 333 -21.20 3.83 -14.15
CA GLN A 333 -21.24 3.88 -12.68
C GLN A 333 -19.84 4.04 -12.10
N ASN A 334 -18.84 3.35 -12.67
CA ASN A 334 -17.43 3.51 -12.30
C ASN A 334 -16.92 4.92 -12.61
N GLU A 335 -17.23 5.46 -13.79
CA GLU A 335 -16.87 6.82 -14.18
C GLU A 335 -17.49 7.85 -13.21
N LYS A 336 -18.78 7.73 -12.89
CA LYS A 336 -19.46 8.62 -11.93
C LYS A 336 -18.85 8.55 -10.53
N ALA A 337 -18.52 7.35 -10.05
CA ALA A 337 -17.86 7.19 -8.76
C ALA A 337 -16.47 7.84 -8.76
N MET A 338 -15.69 7.61 -9.83
CA MET A 338 -14.37 8.20 -10.01
C MET A 338 -14.42 9.73 -10.05
N ASP A 339 -15.33 10.29 -10.85
CA ASP A 339 -15.52 11.75 -10.95
C ASP A 339 -15.89 12.35 -9.60
N TYR A 340 -16.79 11.70 -8.86
CA TYR A 340 -17.15 12.15 -7.52
C TYR A 340 -15.98 12.07 -6.55
N ALA A 341 -15.22 10.97 -6.54
CA ALA A 341 -14.02 10.84 -5.70
C ALA A 341 -12.97 11.91 -6.03
N LYS A 342 -12.71 12.17 -7.32
CA LYS A 342 -11.86 13.26 -7.79
C LYS A 342 -12.38 14.61 -7.30
N ALA A 343 -13.69 14.85 -7.38
CA ALA A 343 -14.33 16.09 -6.92
C ALA A 343 -14.29 16.26 -5.39
N GLN A 344 -14.36 15.18 -4.61
CA GLN A 344 -14.22 15.24 -3.15
C GLN A 344 -12.78 15.59 -2.75
N ILE A 345 -11.79 14.97 -3.40
CA ILE A 345 -10.38 15.29 -3.17
C ILE A 345 -10.12 16.76 -3.51
N THR A 346 -10.50 17.22 -4.71
CA THR A 346 -10.27 18.60 -5.14
C THR A 346 -11.10 19.60 -4.32
N GLY A 347 -12.35 19.27 -4.00
CA GLY A 347 -13.24 20.12 -3.20
C GLY A 347 -12.81 20.25 -1.73
N SER A 348 -12.16 19.24 -1.15
CA SER A 348 -11.61 19.32 0.22
C SER A 348 -10.47 20.33 0.38
N LEU A 349 -9.86 20.70 -0.74
CA LEU A 349 -8.81 21.73 -0.83
C LEU A 349 -9.43 23.13 -0.97
N ASP A 350 -10.69 23.22 -1.42
CA ASP A 350 -11.38 24.47 -1.72
C ASP A 350 -12.16 25.03 -0.50
N TYR A 351 -11.51 25.97 0.17
CA TYR A 351 -11.97 27.02 1.10
C TYR A 351 -13.20 26.83 2.03
N LYS A 352 -12.93 26.90 3.35
CA LYS A 352 -13.83 27.63 4.28
C LYS A 352 -13.60 29.13 4.11
N LYS A 353 -14.50 29.81 3.40
CA LYS A 353 -14.60 31.29 3.45
C LYS A 353 -15.19 31.74 4.77
N THR A 354 -14.43 31.57 5.86
CA THR A 354 -14.57 32.54 6.94
C THR A 354 -13.85 33.79 6.51
N GLN A 355 -14.56 34.67 5.78
CA GLN A 355 -14.43 36.09 6.08
C GLN A 355 -14.87 36.25 7.55
N GLN A 356 -13.95 35.97 8.47
CA GLN A 356 -13.93 36.76 9.69
C GLN A 356 -13.35 38.11 9.30
N VAL A 357 -14.21 39.00 8.81
CA VAL A 357 -14.19 40.36 9.36
C VAL A 357 -14.86 40.26 10.73
N LYS A 358 -14.22 39.52 11.65
CA LYS A 358 -14.45 39.69 13.07
C LYS A 358 -13.30 40.58 13.51
N SER A 359 -13.66 41.80 13.90
CA SER A 359 -13.03 42.45 15.04
C SER A 359 -12.57 41.36 16.01
N LEU A 360 -11.29 41.39 16.35
CA LEU A 360 -10.68 40.52 17.34
C LEU A 360 -11.66 40.36 18.51
N ALA A 361 -12.28 39.18 18.65
CA ALA A 361 -12.46 38.66 19.99
C ALA A 361 -11.04 38.57 20.50
N GLN A 362 -10.68 39.49 21.41
CA GLN A 362 -9.36 39.58 21.99
C GLN A 362 -8.94 38.17 22.39
N LYS A 363 -8.04 37.56 21.60
CA LYS A 363 -6.99 36.76 22.22
C LYS A 363 -6.44 37.69 23.26
N GLN A 364 -6.57 37.30 24.52
CA GLN A 364 -6.05 38.03 25.66
C GLN A 364 -4.71 38.61 25.22
N GLN A 365 -4.69 39.93 25.05
CA GLN A 365 -3.62 40.59 24.31
C GLN A 365 -2.36 40.22 25.06
N ASP A 366 -1.42 39.53 24.39
CA ASP A 366 -0.09 39.31 24.94
C ASP A 366 0.34 40.68 25.45
N THR A 367 0.54 40.80 26.77
CA THR A 367 1.02 42.06 27.35
C THR A 367 2.23 42.55 26.54
N PRO A 368 2.50 43.85 26.46
CA PRO A 368 3.69 44.35 25.77
C PRO A 368 4.98 43.59 26.17
N ALA A 369 5.02 43.09 27.41
CA ALA A 369 6.06 42.19 27.90
C ALA A 369 6.06 40.79 27.25
N THR A 370 4.92 40.11 27.09
CA THR A 370 4.86 38.79 26.42
C THR A 370 5.06 38.88 24.91
N ALA A 371 4.58 39.94 24.25
CA ALA A 371 4.83 40.18 22.83
C ALA A 371 6.30 40.51 22.56
N GLY A 372 6.93 41.30 23.45
CA GLY A 372 8.37 41.57 23.43
C GLY A 372 9.19 40.29 23.57
N ARG A 373 8.88 39.44 24.57
CA ARG A 373 9.59 38.17 24.79
C ARG A 373 9.48 37.21 23.61
N LYS A 374 8.32 37.08 22.96
CA LYS A 374 8.18 36.22 21.77
C LYS A 374 9.00 36.71 20.59
N LYS A 375 9.05 38.03 20.37
CA LYS A 375 9.86 38.63 19.30
C LYS A 375 11.35 38.48 19.57
N GLU A 376 11.77 38.67 20.81
CA GLU A 376 13.14 38.45 21.28
C GLU A 376 13.54 36.98 21.14
N GLN A 377 12.67 36.05 21.54
CA GLN A 377 12.86 34.61 21.39
C GLN A 377 13.04 34.19 19.92
N GLN A 378 12.18 34.64 19.01
CA GLN A 378 12.30 34.37 17.57
C GLN A 378 13.60 34.94 16.98
N THR A 379 13.99 36.13 17.43
CA THR A 379 15.26 36.75 17.00
C THR A 379 16.45 35.92 17.49
N ASN A 380 16.41 35.48 18.74
CA ASN A 380 17.45 34.65 19.34
C ASN A 380 17.55 33.26 18.70
N PHE A 381 16.43 32.65 18.29
CA PHE A 381 16.44 31.41 17.53
C PHE A 381 17.05 31.61 16.13
N GLY A 382 16.76 32.73 15.48
CA GLY A 382 17.41 33.10 14.22
C GLY A 382 18.93 33.19 14.34
N TYR A 383 19.46 33.72 15.46
CA TYR A 383 20.89 33.72 15.73
C TYR A 383 21.46 32.31 15.85
N LEU A 384 20.80 31.42 16.61
CA LEU A 384 21.25 30.04 16.78
C LEU A 384 21.25 29.25 15.46
N GLN A 385 20.24 29.45 14.60
CA GLN A 385 20.22 28.84 13.27
C GLN A 385 21.37 29.34 12.39
N SER A 386 21.70 30.63 12.45
CA SER A 386 22.87 31.19 11.77
C SER A 386 24.17 30.63 12.33
N ILE A 387 24.29 30.46 13.65
CA ILE A 387 25.45 29.79 14.27
C ILE A 387 25.60 28.34 13.79
N ASN A 388 24.50 27.59 13.65
CA ASN A 388 24.56 26.23 13.10
C ASN A 388 25.19 26.20 11.69
N LYS A 389 24.81 27.17 10.84
CA LYS A 389 25.39 27.36 9.50
C LYS A 389 26.86 27.80 9.53
N VAL A 390 27.29 28.56 10.54
CA VAL A 390 28.70 28.93 10.72
C VAL A 390 29.54 27.69 11.08
N LEU A 391 28.99 26.78 11.89
CA LEU A 391 29.70 25.58 12.33
C LEU A 391 29.76 24.51 11.25
N ASP A 392 28.64 24.24 10.57
CA ASP A 392 28.48 23.02 9.77
C ASP A 392 27.94 23.27 8.36
N GLY A 393 27.60 24.51 8.01
CA GLY A 393 27.12 24.86 6.68
C GLY A 393 28.22 24.77 5.62
N ASP A 394 27.80 24.54 4.37
CA ASP A 394 28.67 24.70 3.20
C ASP A 394 29.24 26.13 3.11
N GLN A 395 30.20 26.37 2.22
CA GLN A 395 30.86 27.69 2.12
C GLN A 395 29.86 28.83 1.80
N GLY A 396 28.79 28.56 1.05
CA GLY A 396 27.75 29.53 0.75
C GLY A 396 26.91 29.88 1.98
N MET A 397 26.46 28.87 2.71
CA MET A 397 25.73 29.02 3.97
C MET A 397 26.57 29.72 5.04
N PHE A 398 27.84 29.32 5.17
CA PHE A 398 28.82 29.95 6.05
C PHE A 398 28.97 31.44 5.74
N ASN A 399 29.26 31.79 4.49
CA ASN A 399 29.47 33.18 4.09
C ASN A 399 28.23 34.05 4.33
N ALA A 400 27.04 33.51 4.03
CA ALA A 400 25.78 34.21 4.26
C ALA A 400 25.52 34.45 5.76
N ALA A 401 25.67 33.41 6.58
CA ALA A 401 25.46 33.47 8.02
C ALA A 401 26.47 34.41 8.70
N VAL A 402 27.75 34.31 8.37
CA VAL A 402 28.81 35.17 8.92
C VAL A 402 28.58 36.64 8.56
N LYS A 403 28.16 36.93 7.32
CA LYS A 403 27.88 38.30 6.88
C LYS A 403 26.69 38.90 7.63
N ASP A 404 25.63 38.12 7.80
CA ASP A 404 24.43 38.57 8.52
C ASP A 404 24.73 38.79 10.00
N LEU A 405 25.36 37.83 10.67
CA LEU A 405 25.76 37.94 12.07
C LEU A 405 26.70 39.13 12.31
N ALA A 406 27.69 39.34 11.43
CA ALA A 406 28.59 40.49 11.55
C ALA A 406 27.85 41.83 11.38
N ALA A 407 26.90 41.93 10.45
CA ALA A 407 26.09 43.13 10.28
C ALA A 407 25.24 43.42 11.52
N GLN A 408 24.63 42.38 12.11
CA GLN A 408 23.80 42.50 13.30
C GLN A 408 24.63 42.84 14.55
N TRP A 409 25.79 42.19 14.73
CA TRP A 409 26.73 42.50 15.80
C TRP A 409 27.25 43.94 15.72
N ASN A 410 27.70 44.39 14.54
CA ASN A 410 28.25 45.74 14.35
C ASN A 410 27.21 46.82 14.59
N LYS A 411 25.94 46.53 14.27
CA LYS A 411 24.82 47.44 14.57
C LYS A 411 24.54 47.55 16.07
N ALA A 412 24.68 46.46 16.82
CA ALA A 412 24.44 46.43 18.26
C ALA A 412 25.64 46.91 19.09
N ASN A 413 26.87 46.71 18.59
CA ASN A 413 28.12 46.99 19.28
C ASN A 413 29.00 47.97 18.47
N PRO A 414 28.63 49.26 18.41
CA PRO A 414 29.35 50.25 17.59
C PRO A 414 30.81 50.44 18.01
N ASP A 415 31.14 50.20 19.27
CA ASP A 415 32.49 50.38 19.85
C ASP A 415 33.37 49.12 19.76
N ASN A 416 32.80 47.96 19.39
CA ASN A 416 33.52 46.69 19.27
C ASN A 416 33.10 45.92 18.01
N GLN A 417 33.27 46.56 16.86
CA GLN A 417 32.82 45.99 15.58
C GLN A 417 33.73 44.86 15.10
N LEU A 418 33.13 43.85 14.48
CA LEU A 418 33.79 42.84 13.67
C LEU A 418 34.31 43.44 12.37
N VAL A 419 35.41 42.87 11.85
CA VAL A 419 35.98 43.30 10.58
C VAL A 419 35.00 43.08 9.42
N LEU A 420 35.02 43.97 8.42
CA LEU A 420 34.07 43.89 7.29
C LEU A 420 34.37 42.73 6.33
N LYS A 421 35.62 42.25 6.30
CA LYS A 421 36.07 41.15 5.46
C LYS A 421 36.54 40.01 6.34
N GLU A 422 35.95 38.83 6.16
CA GLU A 422 36.25 37.60 6.92
C GLU A 422 36.20 37.78 8.46
N PRO A 423 35.05 38.22 9.01
CA PRO A 423 34.90 38.43 10.45
C PRO A 423 34.99 37.14 11.27
N VAL A 424 34.68 36.00 10.64
CA VAL A 424 34.86 34.68 11.20
C VAL A 424 35.64 33.84 10.20
N ASP A 425 36.65 33.12 10.70
CA ASP A 425 37.55 32.31 9.90
C ASP A 425 37.68 30.92 10.53
N ARG A 426 37.11 29.92 9.85
CA ARG A 426 37.18 28.50 10.22
C ARG A 426 38.35 27.77 9.56
N SER A 427 39.13 28.43 8.72
CA SER A 427 40.03 27.77 7.76
C SER A 427 41.51 27.97 8.07
N SER A 428 41.89 29.14 8.57
CA SER A 428 43.30 29.52 8.66
C SER A 428 44.03 28.95 9.89
N ASP A 429 43.29 28.40 10.86
CA ASP A 429 43.84 27.79 12.06
C ASP A 429 43.24 26.39 12.25
N GLU A 430 44.08 25.37 12.37
CA GLU A 430 43.65 23.97 12.51
C GLU A 430 43.00 23.69 13.88
N LYS A 431 43.36 24.45 14.92
CA LYS A 431 42.90 24.26 16.30
C LYS A 431 41.71 25.14 16.63
N PHE A 432 41.61 26.32 16.03
CA PHE A 432 40.64 27.35 16.42
C PHE A 432 39.77 27.85 15.26
N ILE A 433 38.54 28.24 15.58
CA ILE A 433 37.75 29.19 14.80
C ILE A 433 38.13 30.59 15.30
N LEU A 434 38.47 31.49 14.39
CA LEU A 434 38.93 32.84 14.71
C LEU A 434 37.82 33.86 14.46
N VAL A 435 37.53 34.70 15.45
CA VAL A 435 36.61 35.84 15.32
C VAL A 435 37.41 37.14 15.42
N LYS A 436 37.38 37.97 14.37
CA LYS A 436 38.28 39.12 14.18
C LYS A 436 37.53 40.45 14.35
N TYR A 437 38.04 41.33 15.20
CA TYR A 437 37.47 42.66 15.48
C TYR A 437 38.31 43.78 14.85
N GLN A 438 37.67 44.92 14.57
CA GLN A 438 38.31 46.09 13.95
C GLN A 438 39.36 46.74 14.86
N ASN A 439 39.26 46.57 16.17
CA ASN A 439 40.26 47.02 17.14
C ASN A 439 41.54 46.16 17.14
N GLY A 440 41.63 45.16 16.25
CA GLY A 440 42.77 44.24 16.13
C GLY A 440 42.71 43.04 17.06
N THR A 441 41.71 42.94 17.94
CA THR A 441 41.55 41.76 18.81
C THR A 441 41.01 40.57 18.02
N THR A 442 41.43 39.36 18.39
CA THR A 442 40.96 38.11 17.81
C THR A 442 40.57 37.15 18.93
N GLN A 443 39.34 36.66 18.89
CA GLN A 443 38.86 35.63 19.80
C GLN A 443 39.05 34.25 19.17
N LYS A 444 39.47 33.29 19.98
CA LYS A 444 39.76 31.93 19.56
C LYS A 444 38.75 30.97 20.16
N ILE A 445 38.15 30.13 19.33
CA ILE A 445 37.17 29.13 19.75
C ILE A 445 37.70 27.75 19.37
N PRO A 446 37.95 26.85 20.33
CA PRO A 446 38.57 25.56 20.05
C PRO A 446 37.66 24.66 19.21
N LYS A 447 38.23 24.05 18.16
CA LYS A 447 37.59 23.01 17.35
C LYS A 447 37.67 21.64 18.01
N PHE A 448 38.76 21.39 18.72
CA PHE A 448 39.07 20.14 19.42
C PHE A 448 39.36 20.41 20.89
N GLN A 449 39.20 19.41 21.76
CA GLN A 449 39.60 19.51 23.16
C GLN A 449 41.11 19.70 23.23
N LEU A 450 41.53 20.72 23.99
CA LEU A 450 42.93 21.07 24.19
C LEU A 450 43.29 21.00 25.67
N ASP A 451 44.55 20.65 25.98
CA ASP A 451 45.08 20.73 27.33
C ASP A 451 45.49 22.17 27.71
N ALA A 452 46.04 22.34 28.92
CA ALA A 452 46.47 23.65 29.43
C ALA A 452 47.59 24.30 28.61
N ASP A 453 48.32 23.52 27.82
CA ASP A 453 49.42 23.95 26.95
C ASP A 453 48.99 24.05 25.47
N GLU A 454 47.68 24.02 25.19
CA GLU A 454 47.06 24.04 23.86
C GLU A 454 47.38 22.82 22.96
N ASN A 455 47.75 21.68 23.52
CA ASN A 455 47.92 20.43 22.76
C ASN A 455 46.60 19.66 22.63
N TYR A 456 46.46 18.87 21.56
CA TYR A 456 45.27 18.04 21.34
C TYR A 456 45.09 17.02 22.46
N VAL A 457 43.92 16.98 23.07
CA VAL A 457 43.49 15.85 23.88
C VAL A 457 43.06 14.73 22.93
N LEU A 458 43.72 13.59 23.05
CA LEU A 458 43.45 12.42 22.23
C LEU A 458 42.57 11.43 22.99
N ASP A 459 41.69 10.76 22.27
CA ASP A 459 40.89 9.66 22.82
C ASP A 459 41.74 8.39 23.01
N LYS A 460 41.10 7.32 23.49
CA LYS A 460 41.73 6.00 23.68
C LYS A 460 42.30 5.36 22.41
N ASN A 461 41.90 5.84 21.23
CA ASN A 461 42.35 5.36 19.93
C ASN A 461 43.43 6.27 19.31
N GLY A 462 43.80 7.37 19.98
CA GLY A 462 44.75 8.37 19.48
C GLY A 462 44.12 9.39 18.54
N GLU A 463 42.78 9.47 18.48
CA GLU A 463 42.05 10.43 17.64
C GLU A 463 41.78 11.74 18.40
N LYS A 464 41.75 12.86 17.69
CA LYS A 464 41.46 14.18 18.28
C LYS A 464 40.00 14.23 18.73
N ILE A 465 39.74 14.64 19.96
CA ILE A 465 38.37 14.75 20.46
C ILE A 465 37.77 16.09 20.00
N PRO A 466 36.70 16.13 19.18
CA PRO A 466 36.06 17.37 18.80
C PRO A 466 35.38 18.03 20.01
N VAL A 467 35.40 19.36 20.07
CA VAL A 467 34.55 20.11 21.01
C VAL A 467 33.10 19.94 20.57
N ASP A 468 32.20 19.70 21.51
CA ASP A 468 30.79 19.53 21.18
C ASP A 468 30.20 20.80 20.56
N LYS A 469 29.27 20.62 19.61
CA LYS A 469 28.67 21.73 18.84
C LYS A 469 27.97 22.75 19.76
N LYS A 470 27.45 22.34 20.92
CA LYS A 470 26.81 23.24 21.89
C LYS A 470 27.84 24.18 22.52
N THR A 471 28.98 23.68 22.98
CA THR A 471 30.08 24.49 23.52
C THR A 471 30.66 25.45 22.48
N GLN A 472 30.85 25.00 21.23
CA GLN A 472 31.31 25.88 20.16
C GLN A 472 30.29 26.98 19.83
N ALA A 473 29.01 26.63 19.81
CA ALA A 473 27.95 27.59 19.56
C ALA A 473 27.76 28.57 20.72
N GLU A 474 27.94 28.16 21.97
CA GLU A 474 27.94 29.04 23.14
C GLU A 474 29.03 30.10 23.01
N ALA A 475 30.25 29.66 22.70
CA ALA A 475 31.39 30.55 22.47
C ALA A 475 31.13 31.52 21.30
N LEU A 476 30.68 31.02 20.14
CA LEU A 476 30.36 31.87 19.00
C LEU A 476 29.26 32.88 19.34
N THR A 477 28.20 32.43 20.00
CA THR A 477 27.09 33.31 20.41
C THR A 477 27.59 34.49 21.24
N SER A 478 28.51 34.24 22.17
CA SER A 478 29.10 35.29 23.01
C SER A 478 29.94 36.32 22.24
N TYR A 479 30.47 35.95 21.07
CA TYR A 479 31.39 36.78 20.30
C TYR A 479 30.76 37.47 19.08
N ILE A 480 29.74 36.87 18.46
CA ILE A 480 29.20 37.34 17.18
C ILE A 480 27.68 37.49 17.14
N THR A 481 26.98 37.42 18.28
CA THR A 481 25.53 37.65 18.33
C THR A 481 25.17 38.69 19.40
N PRO A 482 24.17 39.56 19.16
CA PRO A 482 23.73 40.55 20.13
C PRO A 482 22.64 40.01 21.08
N ILE A 483 22.74 38.75 21.52
CA ILE A 483 21.76 38.19 22.46
C ILE A 483 21.84 38.96 23.79
N THR A 484 20.72 39.57 24.16
CA THR A 484 20.54 40.29 25.43
C THR A 484 19.37 39.67 26.20
N GLY A 485 19.28 39.90 27.52
CA GLY A 485 18.11 39.52 28.32
C GLY A 485 18.08 38.08 28.87
N SER A 486 18.56 37.08 28.12
CA SER A 486 18.54 35.66 28.51
C SER A 486 19.93 35.01 28.42
N SER A 487 20.22 34.01 29.26
CA SER A 487 21.48 33.26 29.14
C SER A 487 21.47 32.37 27.89
N TYR A 488 22.64 32.10 27.30
CA TYR A 488 22.76 31.18 26.16
C TYR A 488 22.06 29.84 26.43
N SER A 489 22.27 29.26 27.61
CA SER A 489 21.64 27.99 27.99
C SER A 489 20.11 28.06 27.97
N GLN A 490 19.50 29.17 28.42
CA GLN A 490 18.05 29.34 28.40
C GLN A 490 17.53 29.39 26.96
N VAL A 491 18.18 30.21 26.12
CA VAL A 491 17.81 30.33 24.70
C VAL A 491 18.00 29.01 23.97
N TYR A 492 19.09 28.30 24.23
CA TYR A 492 19.39 27.02 23.60
C TYR A 492 18.40 25.92 24.00
N ASP A 493 18.03 25.83 25.29
CA ASP A 493 17.07 24.83 25.75
C ASP A 493 15.66 25.09 25.18
N GLU A 494 15.27 26.37 25.02
CA GLU A 494 14.04 26.75 24.33
C GLU A 494 14.10 26.44 22.83
N PHE A 495 15.24 26.69 22.20
CA PHE A 495 15.48 26.38 20.79
C PHE A 495 15.40 24.87 20.51
N VAL A 496 16.01 24.03 21.36
CA VAL A 496 15.92 22.57 21.24
C VAL A 496 14.48 22.08 21.38
N LYS A 497 13.70 22.65 22.30
CA LYS A 497 12.28 22.28 22.49
C LYS A 497 11.39 22.71 21.33
N SER A 498 11.69 23.83 20.68
CA SER A 498 10.88 24.40 19.59
C SER A 498 11.27 23.88 18.21
N GLU A 499 12.57 23.87 17.91
CA GLU A 499 13.13 23.65 16.57
C GLU A 499 13.90 22.32 16.45
N GLY A 500 13.96 21.51 17.52
CA GLY A 500 14.65 20.22 17.52
C GLY A 500 16.18 20.30 17.72
N GLY A 501 16.75 21.51 17.80
CA GLY A 501 18.17 21.73 18.08
C GLY A 501 19.01 21.97 16.82
N PHE A 502 20.32 21.69 16.91
CA PHE A 502 21.21 21.83 15.74
C PHE A 502 21.11 20.61 14.83
N GLU A 503 20.81 20.87 13.57
CA GLU A 503 20.85 19.88 12.50
C GLU A 503 22.30 19.62 12.07
N ASP A 504 22.60 18.37 11.71
CA ASP A 504 23.86 18.01 11.07
C ASP A 504 23.76 18.35 9.58
N LEU A 505 24.50 19.37 9.17
CA LEU A 505 24.51 19.87 7.79
C LEU A 505 25.57 19.15 6.95
N GLY A 506 26.51 18.41 7.56
CA GLY A 506 27.40 17.48 6.88
C GLY A 506 28.59 18.10 6.14
N PHE A 507 28.95 19.36 6.42
CA PHE A 507 30.03 20.07 5.73
C PHE A 507 31.18 20.56 6.63
N ALA A 508 31.20 20.18 7.92
CA ALA A 508 32.20 20.62 8.89
C ALA A 508 33.68 20.34 8.51
N ASP A 509 33.98 19.42 7.58
CA ASP A 509 35.35 18.92 7.35
C ASP A 509 35.99 19.29 5.99
N GLN A 510 35.39 20.19 5.20
CA GLN A 510 35.99 20.63 3.93
C GLN A 510 36.91 21.86 4.10
N THR A 511 38.13 21.66 4.59
CA THR A 511 39.22 22.62 4.35
C THR A 511 39.70 22.53 2.90
N VAL A 512 39.07 23.26 1.98
CA VAL A 512 39.60 23.44 0.62
C VAL A 512 40.48 24.69 0.60
N SER A 513 41.79 24.51 0.77
CA SER A 513 42.78 25.55 0.53
C SER A 513 42.79 25.92 -0.96
N TYR A 514 42.57 27.19 -1.27
CA TYR A 514 42.68 27.72 -2.62
C TYR A 514 44.16 27.78 -3.04
N THR A 515 44.61 26.78 -3.78
CA THR A 515 45.57 27.04 -4.87
C THR A 515 44.84 26.62 -6.13
N ALA A 516 44.56 27.56 -7.04
CA ALA A 516 43.96 27.21 -8.31
C ALA A 516 44.89 26.24 -9.06
N PRO A 517 44.40 25.03 -9.35
CA PRO A 517 44.30 24.66 -10.74
C PRO A 517 42.86 24.30 -11.08
N ILE A 518 42.50 24.58 -12.33
CA ILE A 518 41.29 24.10 -12.99
C ILE A 518 41.16 22.61 -12.69
N GLN A 519 40.17 22.20 -11.88
CA GLN A 519 39.90 20.79 -11.63
C GLN A 519 39.33 20.17 -12.92
N THR A 520 40.12 19.32 -13.54
CA THR A 520 39.62 18.20 -14.33
C THR A 520 38.77 17.32 -13.42
N ILE A 521 37.50 17.10 -13.78
CA ILE A 521 36.66 16.08 -13.14
C ILE A 521 37.30 14.73 -13.48
N ASP A 522 37.77 14.00 -12.46
CA ASP A 522 38.42 12.71 -12.66
C ASP A 522 37.44 11.73 -13.33
N ALA A 523 37.82 11.19 -14.48
CA ALA A 523 36.96 10.38 -15.35
C ALA A 523 36.72 8.95 -14.83
N LYS A 524 37.09 8.64 -13.58
CA LYS A 524 37.18 7.27 -13.05
C LYS A 524 36.33 6.95 -11.81
N THR A 525 35.18 7.59 -11.62
CA THR A 525 34.18 7.06 -10.68
C THR A 525 33.33 5.99 -11.38
N ASN A 526 33.84 4.76 -11.41
CA ASN A 526 33.11 3.58 -11.87
C ASN A 526 31.89 3.34 -10.98
N ILE A 527 30.69 3.17 -11.56
CA ILE A 527 29.50 2.67 -10.85
C ILE A 527 29.78 1.29 -10.22
N GLY A 528 30.65 0.49 -10.85
CA GLY A 528 31.04 -0.84 -10.37
C GLY A 528 32.18 -0.88 -9.34
N GLY A 529 32.85 0.26 -9.08
CA GLY A 529 33.98 0.36 -8.14
C GLY A 529 33.56 0.92 -6.79
N THR A 530 32.52 0.32 -6.19
CA THR A 530 31.97 0.57 -4.83
C THR A 530 31.98 2.01 -4.31
N PRO A 531 31.22 2.94 -4.92
CA PRO A 531 30.57 4.00 -4.15
C PRO A 531 29.46 3.35 -3.31
N VAL A 532 29.67 3.27 -2.00
CA VAL A 532 28.69 2.78 -1.04
C VAL A 532 27.69 3.88 -0.71
N ASP A 533 26.40 3.57 -0.64
CA ASP A 533 25.43 4.51 -0.10
C ASP A 533 25.56 4.63 1.42
N VAL A 534 24.86 5.58 2.06
CA VAL A 534 24.94 5.86 3.51
C VAL A 534 24.65 4.60 4.38
N ASP A 535 23.95 3.63 3.81
CA ASP A 535 23.58 2.34 4.41
C ASP A 535 24.57 1.19 4.11
N GLY A 536 25.65 1.44 3.37
CA GLY A 536 26.64 0.43 3.01
C GLY A 536 26.27 -0.46 1.83
N THR A 537 25.18 -0.16 1.09
CA THR A 537 24.76 -0.95 -0.09
C THR A 537 25.25 -0.36 -1.41
N THR A 538 25.52 -1.23 -2.39
CA THR A 538 25.81 -0.82 -3.77
C THR A 538 24.55 -0.72 -4.62
N LEU A 539 24.60 0.00 -5.75
CA LEU A 539 23.50 0.01 -6.72
C LEU A 539 23.13 -1.41 -7.16
N SER A 540 24.14 -2.28 -7.37
CA SER A 540 23.91 -3.68 -7.70
C SER A 540 23.12 -4.39 -6.60
N ASP A 541 23.49 -4.19 -5.33
CA ASP A 541 22.77 -4.80 -4.18
C ASP A 541 21.33 -4.30 -4.09
N LYS A 542 21.10 -3.01 -4.35
CA LYS A 542 19.76 -2.42 -4.36
C LYS A 542 18.90 -2.96 -5.50
N LEU A 543 19.44 -3.06 -6.70
CA LEU A 543 18.74 -3.62 -7.86
C LEU A 543 18.43 -5.11 -7.65
N ILE A 544 19.35 -5.88 -7.08
CA ILE A 544 19.14 -7.28 -6.69
C ILE A 544 18.07 -7.39 -5.60
N SER A 545 18.07 -6.49 -4.60
CA SER A 545 17.04 -6.49 -3.57
C SER A 545 15.64 -6.19 -4.13
N ILE A 546 15.54 -5.40 -5.20
CA ILE A 546 14.27 -5.11 -5.89
C ILE A 546 13.83 -6.31 -6.73
N SER A 547 14.77 -7.05 -7.36
CA SER A 547 14.44 -8.28 -8.09
C SER A 547 14.00 -9.41 -7.16
N ASP A 548 14.67 -9.57 -6.03
CA ASP A 548 14.55 -10.71 -5.10
C ASP A 548 13.35 -10.63 -4.15
N LYS A 549 12.67 -9.48 -4.08
CA LYS A 549 11.35 -9.37 -3.43
C LYS A 549 10.35 -10.25 -4.21
N GLY A 550 10.26 -11.52 -3.81
CA GLY A 550 9.49 -12.56 -4.46
C GLY A 550 8.00 -12.22 -4.53
N GLY A 551 7.43 -12.26 -5.73
CA GLY A 551 6.03 -11.96 -6.00
C GLY A 551 5.83 -11.35 -7.38
N LYS A 552 4.68 -11.62 -8.00
CA LYS A 552 4.14 -10.90 -9.16
C LYS A 552 3.71 -9.49 -8.74
N ASP A 553 4.65 -8.73 -8.23
CA ASP A 553 4.39 -7.40 -7.70
C ASP A 553 4.36 -6.44 -8.91
N GLU A 554 3.17 -5.94 -9.24
CA GLU A 554 2.87 -5.07 -10.39
C GLU A 554 3.64 -3.74 -10.36
N ASN A 555 4.40 -3.49 -9.29
CA ASN A 555 5.17 -2.27 -9.02
C ASN A 555 6.70 -2.43 -9.12
N LYS A 556 7.23 -3.60 -9.50
CA LYS A 556 8.69 -3.82 -9.59
C LYS A 556 9.38 -2.83 -10.53
N GLY A 557 8.72 -2.49 -11.64
CA GLY A 557 9.28 -1.57 -12.61
C GLY A 557 9.39 -0.14 -12.12
N ALA A 558 8.37 0.34 -11.41
CA ALA A 558 8.39 1.67 -10.82
C ALA A 558 9.48 1.80 -9.75
N ALA A 559 9.67 0.77 -8.91
CA ALA A 559 10.73 0.77 -7.90
C ALA A 559 12.14 0.80 -8.52
N MET A 560 12.33 0.04 -9.61
CA MET A 560 13.63 -0.01 -10.27
C MET A 560 13.93 1.28 -11.05
N GLU A 561 12.92 1.88 -11.68
CA GLU A 561 13.03 3.19 -12.31
C GLU A 561 13.41 4.28 -11.32
N ALA A 562 12.77 4.30 -10.13
CA ALA A 562 13.06 5.29 -9.11
C ALA A 562 14.53 5.24 -8.64
N GLU A 563 15.08 4.03 -8.43
CA GLU A 563 16.46 3.89 -7.95
C GLU A 563 17.51 4.22 -9.03
N LEU A 564 17.22 3.90 -10.29
CA LEU A 564 18.06 4.31 -11.42
C LEU A 564 18.03 5.82 -11.64
N ARG A 565 16.87 6.47 -11.50
CA ARG A 565 16.76 7.93 -11.60
C ARG A 565 17.57 8.64 -10.53
N LYS A 566 17.51 8.19 -9.27
CA LYS A 566 18.36 8.73 -8.18
C LYS A 566 19.84 8.61 -8.51
N THR A 567 20.25 7.46 -9.07
CA THR A 567 21.64 7.21 -9.45
C THR A 567 22.11 8.17 -10.54
N LEU A 568 21.32 8.36 -11.60
CA LEU A 568 21.64 9.31 -12.67
C LEU A 568 21.69 10.74 -12.12
N GLN A 569 20.73 11.14 -11.30
CA GLN A 569 20.70 12.46 -10.68
C GLN A 569 21.97 12.74 -9.88
N LYS A 570 22.39 11.78 -9.02
CA LYS A 570 23.60 11.91 -8.20
C LYS A 570 24.86 12.04 -9.07
N ASN A 571 24.95 11.29 -10.17
CA ASN A 571 26.17 11.20 -10.97
C ASN A 571 26.29 12.24 -12.09
N LEU A 572 25.18 12.80 -12.55
CA LEU A 572 25.12 13.83 -13.59
C LEU A 572 24.93 15.24 -13.01
N SER A 573 24.73 15.38 -11.70
CA SER A 573 24.70 16.68 -11.02
C SER A 573 25.97 17.48 -11.34
N GLY A 574 25.80 18.69 -11.86
CA GLY A 574 26.89 19.56 -12.29
C GLY A 574 27.45 19.28 -13.70
N ILE A 575 27.00 18.22 -14.36
CA ILE A 575 27.34 17.87 -15.76
C ILE A 575 26.18 18.25 -16.69
N THR A 576 24.97 17.75 -16.40
CA THR A 576 23.77 18.04 -17.17
C THR A 576 22.49 17.80 -16.35
N ASP A 577 21.50 18.65 -16.56
CA ASP A 577 20.14 18.50 -16.00
C ASP A 577 19.19 17.79 -17.00
N SER A 578 19.67 17.47 -18.20
CA SER A 578 18.89 16.89 -19.29
C SER A 578 19.10 15.39 -19.37
N TYR A 579 18.33 14.64 -18.57
CA TYR A 579 18.31 13.18 -18.60
C TYR A 579 16.90 12.61 -18.36
N ASP A 580 16.62 11.45 -18.94
CA ASP A 580 15.39 10.70 -18.73
C ASP A 580 15.64 9.18 -18.83
N ILE A 581 14.80 8.38 -18.17
CA ILE A 581 14.80 6.91 -18.25
C ILE A 581 13.38 6.47 -18.56
N LYS A 582 13.20 5.61 -19.56
CA LYS A 582 11.89 5.01 -19.84
C LYS A 582 12.01 3.50 -19.96
N PHE A 583 11.20 2.77 -19.20
CA PHE A 583 11.00 1.35 -19.40
C PHE A 583 9.97 1.10 -20.49
N LYS A 584 10.19 0.06 -21.29
CA LYS A 584 9.26 -0.30 -22.37
C LYS A 584 7.95 -0.89 -21.86
N ASP A 585 8.00 -1.61 -20.74
CA ASP A 585 6.83 -2.17 -20.07
C ASP A 585 7.04 -2.09 -18.55
N LEU A 586 6.17 -1.35 -17.86
CA LEU A 586 6.20 -1.18 -16.41
C LEU A 586 5.30 -2.19 -15.69
N VAL A 587 4.35 -2.81 -16.41
CA VAL A 587 3.27 -3.61 -15.85
C VAL A 587 3.54 -5.11 -16.04
N ASN A 588 4.03 -5.52 -17.23
CA ASN A 588 4.47 -6.89 -17.49
C ASN A 588 5.99 -7.00 -17.42
N TRP A 589 6.51 -6.91 -16.20
CA TRP A 589 7.93 -7.11 -15.92
C TRP A 589 8.34 -8.55 -16.28
N SER A 590 9.07 -8.72 -17.39
CA SER A 590 9.51 -10.03 -17.87
C SER A 590 10.96 -10.31 -17.44
N ASP A 591 11.45 -11.52 -17.69
CA ASP A 591 12.87 -11.83 -17.45
C ASP A 591 13.81 -11.02 -18.36
N THR A 592 13.33 -10.46 -19.47
CA THR A 592 14.13 -9.59 -20.35
C THR A 592 13.48 -8.23 -20.46
N ASN A 593 14.10 -7.22 -19.84
CA ASN A 593 13.59 -5.86 -19.83
C ASN A 593 14.38 -4.96 -20.78
N GLU A 594 13.69 -3.98 -21.35
CA GLU A 594 14.27 -2.96 -22.23
C GLU A 594 14.04 -1.59 -21.57
N MET A 595 15.12 -0.83 -21.41
CA MET A 595 15.04 0.58 -21.03
C MET A 595 15.72 1.46 -22.07
N ILE A 596 15.22 2.68 -22.16
CA ILE A 596 15.80 3.77 -22.94
C ILE A 596 16.33 4.81 -21.94
N VAL A 597 17.61 5.10 -22.02
CA VAL A 597 18.25 6.18 -21.25
C VAL A 597 18.53 7.31 -22.22
N THR A 598 17.98 8.49 -21.97
CA THR A 598 18.21 9.69 -22.77
C THR A 598 19.04 10.66 -21.98
N ILE A 599 20.22 11.07 -22.48
CA ILE A 599 21.05 12.10 -21.86
C ILE A 599 21.48 13.11 -22.93
N ASP A 600 21.19 14.39 -22.70
CA ASP A 600 21.38 15.49 -23.66
C ASP A 600 20.77 15.18 -25.05
N GLY A 601 19.60 14.55 -25.08
CA GLY A 601 18.90 14.17 -26.31
C GLY A 601 19.52 13.00 -27.08
N VAL A 602 20.53 12.31 -26.54
CA VAL A 602 21.04 11.05 -27.10
C VAL A 602 20.39 9.89 -26.37
N GLU A 603 19.69 9.05 -27.11
CA GLU A 603 19.00 7.86 -26.60
C GLU A 603 19.90 6.63 -26.71
N GLU A 604 20.03 5.90 -25.60
CA GLU A 604 20.75 4.63 -25.52
C GLU A 604 19.79 3.54 -25.04
N LYS A 605 19.71 2.44 -25.80
CA LYS A 605 18.84 1.31 -25.48
C LYS A 605 19.61 0.23 -24.74
N ILE A 606 19.11 -0.16 -23.57
CA ILE A 606 19.72 -1.18 -22.72
C ILE A 606 18.75 -2.35 -22.56
N THR A 607 19.18 -3.53 -23.02
CA THR A 607 18.46 -4.80 -22.82
C THR A 607 19.18 -5.65 -21.79
N PHE A 608 18.47 -6.05 -20.74
CA PHE A 608 19.06 -6.70 -19.58
C PHE A 608 18.04 -7.63 -18.88
N ASN A 609 18.56 -8.54 -18.04
CA ASN A 609 17.76 -9.49 -17.28
C ASN A 609 17.89 -9.19 -15.78
N THR A 610 16.80 -8.84 -15.12
CA THR A 610 16.83 -8.53 -13.68
C THR A 610 16.85 -9.77 -12.80
N SER A 611 16.47 -10.92 -13.36
CA SER A 611 16.38 -12.21 -12.66
C SER A 611 17.73 -12.93 -12.56
N THR A 612 18.81 -12.36 -13.15
CA THR A 612 20.16 -12.93 -13.07
C THR A 612 21.18 -11.87 -12.66
N ALA A 613 22.14 -12.26 -11.80
CA ALA A 613 23.24 -11.39 -11.40
C ALA A 613 24.07 -10.88 -12.61
N GLU A 614 24.19 -11.70 -13.65
CA GLU A 614 24.83 -11.33 -14.92
C GLU A 614 24.07 -10.23 -15.65
N GLY A 615 22.73 -10.29 -15.67
CA GLY A 615 21.92 -9.27 -16.32
C GLY A 615 21.90 -7.94 -15.54
N VAL A 616 21.94 -7.98 -14.20
CA VAL A 616 22.15 -6.78 -13.37
C VAL A 616 23.54 -6.19 -13.61
N ALA A 617 24.59 -7.01 -13.66
CA ALA A 617 25.96 -6.55 -13.96
C ALA A 617 26.06 -5.90 -15.34
N LYS A 618 25.36 -6.46 -16.34
CA LYS A 618 25.28 -5.89 -17.70
C LYS A 618 24.60 -4.53 -17.72
N LEU A 619 23.52 -4.37 -16.95
CA LEU A 619 22.83 -3.10 -16.76
C LEU A 619 23.78 -2.06 -16.14
N THR A 620 24.38 -2.37 -15.00
CA THR A 620 25.26 -1.43 -14.29
C THR A 620 26.49 -1.07 -15.12
N GLY A 621 27.06 -2.02 -15.85
CA GLY A 621 28.20 -1.77 -16.73
C GLY A 621 27.86 -0.86 -17.91
N LYS A 622 26.67 -1.02 -18.50
CA LYS A 622 26.21 -0.13 -19.59
C LYS A 622 25.93 1.29 -19.12
N LEU A 623 25.36 1.45 -17.93
CA LEU A 623 25.18 2.77 -17.33
C LEU A 623 26.53 3.45 -17.05
N ASP A 624 27.51 2.69 -16.57
CA ASP A 624 28.86 3.20 -16.29
C ASP A 624 29.56 3.71 -17.56
N GLU A 625 29.44 2.96 -18.65
CA GLU A 625 29.94 3.35 -19.98
C GLU A 625 29.32 4.67 -20.45
N ILE A 626 27.99 4.80 -20.34
CA ILE A 626 27.23 6.00 -20.73
C ILE A 626 27.68 7.22 -19.89
N LEU A 627 27.76 7.06 -18.57
CA LEU A 627 28.17 8.14 -17.67
C LEU A 627 29.62 8.57 -17.90
N THR A 628 30.52 7.61 -18.11
CA THR A 628 31.93 7.86 -18.38
C THR A 628 32.10 8.63 -19.70
N ALA A 629 31.44 8.18 -20.77
CA ALA A 629 31.48 8.86 -22.06
C ALA A 629 30.97 10.31 -21.95
N ARG A 630 29.96 10.55 -21.11
CA ARG A 630 29.42 11.90 -20.88
C ARG A 630 30.33 12.79 -20.05
N ARG A 631 30.95 12.27 -19.00
CA ARG A 631 31.99 12.98 -18.23
C ARG A 631 33.17 13.38 -19.10
N GLU A 632 33.64 12.46 -19.95
CA GLU A 632 34.73 12.74 -20.89
C GLU A 632 34.38 13.85 -21.89
N LYS A 633 33.14 13.83 -22.42
CA LYS A 633 32.66 14.86 -23.33
C LYS A 633 32.62 16.23 -22.64
N TYR A 634 32.03 16.30 -21.46
CA TYR A 634 31.98 17.53 -20.65
C TYR A 634 33.39 18.08 -20.39
N ASN A 635 34.32 17.20 -19.97
CA ASN A 635 35.71 17.59 -19.72
C ASN A 635 36.41 18.13 -20.99
N LYS A 636 36.16 17.52 -22.16
CA LYS A 636 36.69 18.01 -23.45
C LYS A 636 36.12 19.38 -23.84
N GLU A 637 34.83 19.61 -23.59
CA GLU A 637 34.16 20.89 -23.85
C GLU A 637 34.71 22.01 -22.95
N GLN A 638 34.94 21.71 -21.67
CA GLN A 638 35.55 22.66 -20.73
C GLN A 638 37.02 22.98 -21.07
N GLN A 639 37.78 22.01 -21.60
CA GLN A 639 39.17 22.23 -22.03
C GLN A 639 39.30 22.91 -23.39
N GLY A 640 38.31 22.78 -24.28
CA GLY A 640 38.33 23.36 -25.63
C GLY A 640 37.99 24.85 -25.73
N GLY A 641 37.35 25.43 -24.70
CA GLY A 641 36.91 26.84 -24.69
C GLY A 641 38.00 27.86 -24.40
N GLY A 642 39.22 27.42 -24.08
CA GLY A 642 40.27 28.25 -23.48
C GLY A 642 41.40 28.72 -24.40
N ASN A 643 41.24 28.92 -25.71
CA ASN A 643 42.32 29.60 -26.48
C ASN A 643 41.98 30.20 -27.86
N LYS A 644 40.82 30.84 -28.06
CA LYS A 644 40.59 31.69 -29.25
C LYS A 644 39.84 32.96 -28.85
N ASP A 645 40.59 34.06 -28.74
CA ASP A 645 40.15 35.47 -28.80
C ASP A 645 40.73 36.37 -27.70
N LYS A 646 42.05 36.56 -27.72
CA LYS A 646 42.66 37.78 -27.15
C LYS A 646 43.85 38.24 -28.00
N ASN A 647 43.59 38.69 -29.23
CA ASN A 647 44.55 39.59 -29.89
C ASN A 647 43.94 40.50 -30.97
N THR A 648 43.22 41.54 -30.56
CA THR A 648 42.99 42.74 -31.38
C THR A 648 42.76 43.97 -30.49
N LYS A 649 43.87 44.58 -30.01
CA LYS A 649 43.87 45.99 -29.62
C LYS A 649 43.86 46.85 -30.88
N LYS A 650 42.80 47.62 -31.13
CA LYS A 650 42.84 48.79 -32.04
C LYS A 650 42.49 50.05 -31.25
N LYS A 651 43.40 51.02 -31.37
CA LYS A 651 43.48 52.33 -30.71
C LYS A 651 42.33 53.26 -31.09
N THR A 652 41.83 54.02 -30.14
CA THR A 652 41.05 55.26 -30.36
C THR A 652 42.01 56.44 -30.53
N PRO A 653 41.79 57.37 -31.48
CA PRO A 653 42.61 58.57 -31.62
C PRO A 653 42.08 59.75 -30.78
N LEU A 654 43.02 60.60 -30.36
CA LEU A 654 42.80 61.89 -29.67
C LEU A 654 41.90 62.84 -30.48
N SER A 655 40.95 63.49 -29.80
CA SER A 655 40.29 64.71 -30.28
C SER A 655 41.09 65.96 -29.84
N LYS A 656 41.42 66.83 -30.79
CA LYS A 656 41.71 68.25 -30.54
C LYS A 656 40.40 69.04 -30.62
N LYS A 657 39.96 69.63 -29.52
CA LYS A 657 39.62 71.05 -29.39
C LYS A 657 39.46 71.40 -27.92
#